data_AF-A0A813XDI3-F1
#
_entry.id   AF-A0A813XDI3-F1
#
_cell.length_a   1.000
_cell.length_b   1.000
_cell.length_c   1.000
_cell.angle_alpha   90.00
_cell.angle_beta   90.00
_cell.angle_gamma   90.00
#
_symmetry.space_group_name_H-M   'P 1'
#
loop_
_entity.id
_entity.type
_entity.pdbx_description
1 polymer ?
#
loop_
_entity_poly.entity_id
_entity_poly.type
_entity_poly.pdbx_seq_one_letter_code
_entity_poly.pdbx_strand_id
1 'polypeptide(L)'
;MILFYIDRKAIFCLLILIYLNNYCQCISESDFFIYKDGIELSKEDDTHSEQIILSPEITFITTKYESVYINTNGFLSFLLPIAYFFPQITLTSYSGYAIIAPFWADIDTSIKNGSITYKYTKEEHLLKKAKELIQEGFPRSTNFEPTSILICTWTDVHSFLNKDDKKNTFQVAVVSDGTQTFSIFMYAKLEFVSAYSPAKLGREDRYAEAGFTDGTAQQTVVLPGSGGEAGINLATESNIGKPGVWIYLIGDRRRYGRFRITPAGSEDDVEEILSPVESHYSSNIYQHLPQNSYREHATSPSTTTIPPDAIECKSCSRNARCENQGNGYCCRCLFPYLGSGLRCERAENYPVVGKINGTINGQQIDVELQGYVYIEDGRIHNSLYNMPLIHSNFQQLLPLFNTINWLFGTIHRFSDPIDNGFALTGGVLNRSALIRTFEVDNTTEQSILTIEQYFRGIESGVLHVETYINGSLPHPEGNLSVTVGNNNIKYIKRSLGHYDAKSLTSYSLISKLDTNSTITYNMSYEIEDSLTFYECPHNPHRSPKEIVVSNQDSHIYHSIEDTTIRFFTVTKIGTQAPKFDPCDSSPCHGFAQCIPNFEQNTHECKCNSGFLGDGVRRCDDINECIQSPCHSNAICTNTYGNFTCECKRNYIGNGFFCKPINDEIETCATKICPQFSTCIQDPHTRHARCLCKEGWQMTDDHENHINGNYKSICKPKQCNEYYNCDTNANCVINENTQKYECICKPGFYGDGYSCTAHFCSSDGDCGYNAHCLPDEQRPGFSKCVCDPGYLNDGTTFSTCVKDVVSCNIENKCHVNAQCIYNERIDRHVCLCRTGYKGDGITCRHEHSCLENATICSSSAACVYDAILQDNVCSCRDGFVGDGIHCSETLGGPKEQFLIVNQGQTILKVPLTASGSTNNGDNRILYVPRMRAVGISVDCQQQFIYFTETSGKTIQRMKYDGTDQKIVLDGLGSPEGIAIDWVSRLVFWTDSSLKRLEVAKLDGSLRKILLDKNIQNPRGIAVNPELGYIFWTDWNRQNPRIERANMDGSERKILVSDKLGLPNGLYYDHHRRELCWGDAKMKTIECVRDDGSNRRVILTDQTTMIFGLTDGLQYAYWTDWSTNKIGRIDKTPNRTPESILLPPGGNGKLYGLIAVKDSCPTDVNNVCGENNDCTTGQLCLPNLSLRAKRVCQCADNAGLQCLLRERPPPPPPQLA
;
A
#
# COMPACT_ATOMS: atom_id res chain seq x y z
N MET A 1 -41.71 -26.19 -77.94
CA MET A 1 -41.03 -27.13 -77.03
C MET A 1 -39.61 -27.31 -77.54
N ILE A 2 -38.64 -26.43 -77.27
CA ILE A 2 -38.43 -25.53 -76.11
C ILE A 2 -38.34 -26.33 -74.81
N LEU A 3 -37.13 -26.82 -74.54
CA LEU A 3 -36.56 -27.25 -73.25
C LEU A 3 -35.02 -27.25 -73.44
N PHE A 4 -34.26 -27.27 -72.35
CA PHE A 4 -32.79 -27.19 -72.32
C PHE A 4 -32.14 -25.90 -72.86
N TYR A 5 -32.26 -24.81 -72.08
CA TYR A 5 -31.08 -24.01 -71.70
C TYR A 5 -31.38 -23.26 -70.40
N ILE A 6 -30.75 -23.68 -69.29
CA ILE A 6 -30.67 -22.91 -68.05
C ILE A 6 -29.18 -22.73 -67.78
N ASP A 7 -28.74 -21.47 -67.70
CA ASP A 7 -27.31 -21.15 -67.70
C ASP A 7 -26.64 -21.56 -66.38
N ARG A 8 -25.51 -22.27 -66.48
CA ARG A 8 -24.65 -22.55 -65.33
C ARG A 8 -24.17 -21.26 -64.65
N LYS A 9 -24.02 -20.14 -65.37
CA LYS A 9 -23.71 -18.84 -64.76
C LYS A 9 -24.87 -18.31 -63.92
N ALA A 10 -26.13 -18.49 -64.33
CA ALA A 10 -27.27 -18.08 -63.53
C ALA A 10 -27.36 -18.89 -62.23
N ILE A 11 -27.11 -20.21 -62.29
CA ILE A 11 -27.07 -21.08 -61.10
C ILE A 11 -25.85 -20.75 -60.22
N PHE A 12 -24.67 -20.48 -60.81
CA PHE A 12 -23.47 -20.11 -60.05
C PHE A 12 -23.60 -18.72 -59.41
N CYS A 13 -24.26 -17.75 -60.07
CA CYS A 13 -24.60 -16.46 -59.47
C CYS A 13 -25.70 -16.57 -58.40
N LEU A 14 -26.70 -17.46 -58.54
CA LEU A 14 -27.65 -17.73 -57.45
C LEU A 14 -26.95 -18.39 -56.26
N LEU A 15 -26.08 -19.37 -56.50
CA LEU A 15 -25.30 -20.02 -55.44
C LEU A 15 -24.34 -19.05 -54.78
N ILE A 16 -23.68 -18.15 -55.52
CA ILE A 16 -22.86 -17.07 -54.96
C ILE A 16 -23.71 -16.07 -54.18
N LEU A 17 -24.90 -15.68 -54.65
CA LEU A 17 -25.81 -14.82 -53.89
C LEU A 17 -26.30 -15.50 -52.60
N ILE A 18 -26.51 -16.82 -52.60
CA ILE A 18 -26.86 -17.60 -51.41
C ILE A 18 -25.64 -17.77 -50.48
N TYR A 19 -24.42 -17.90 -51.01
CA TYR A 19 -23.18 -17.95 -50.22
C TYR A 19 -22.83 -16.58 -49.61
N LEU A 20 -23.10 -15.48 -50.33
CA LEU A 20 -22.88 -14.12 -49.86
C LEU A 20 -23.96 -13.66 -48.87
N ASN A 21 -25.23 -14.04 -49.08
CA ASN A 21 -26.30 -13.77 -48.10
C ASN A 21 -26.22 -14.65 -46.83
N ASN A 22 -25.34 -15.65 -46.79
CA ASN A 22 -25.05 -16.45 -45.59
C ASN A 22 -23.85 -15.92 -44.78
N TYR A 23 -23.30 -14.75 -45.12
CA TYR A 23 -22.63 -13.93 -44.11
C TYR A 23 -23.70 -13.33 -43.21
N CYS A 24 -23.78 -13.78 -41.96
CA CYS A 24 -24.55 -13.11 -40.91
C CYS A 24 -24.07 -11.66 -40.79
N GLN A 25 -24.85 -10.72 -41.30
CA GLN A 25 -24.62 -9.30 -41.04
C GLN A 25 -24.94 -9.04 -39.57
N CYS A 26 -24.01 -8.38 -38.88
CA CYS A 26 -24.25 -7.77 -37.57
C CYS A 26 -25.39 -6.74 -37.67
N ILE A 27 -26.04 -6.48 -36.54
CA ILE A 27 -27.00 -5.36 -36.44
C ILE A 27 -26.36 -4.02 -36.84
N SER A 28 -27.18 -3.11 -37.35
CA SER A 28 -26.75 -1.74 -37.65
C SER A 28 -26.91 -0.82 -36.44
N GLU A 29 -26.27 0.35 -36.47
CA GLU A 29 -26.55 1.42 -35.50
C GLU A 29 -28.02 1.87 -35.51
N SER A 30 -28.77 1.65 -36.60
CA SER A 30 -30.21 1.95 -36.64
C SER A 30 -31.07 0.95 -35.84
N ASP A 31 -30.51 -0.22 -35.53
CA ASP A 31 -31.15 -1.25 -34.69
C ASP A 31 -30.95 -0.99 -33.19
N PHE A 32 -30.04 -0.10 -32.78
CA PHE A 32 -29.85 0.32 -31.40
C PHE A 32 -31.09 1.02 -30.81
N PHE A 33 -31.12 1.19 -29.49
CA PHE A 33 -32.05 2.08 -28.82
C PHE A 33 -31.61 3.53 -29.07
N ILE A 34 -32.32 4.22 -29.98
CA ILE A 34 -32.06 5.61 -30.35
C ILE A 34 -32.91 6.56 -29.49
N TYR A 35 -32.24 7.38 -28.68
CA TYR A 35 -32.85 8.36 -27.78
C TYR A 35 -32.40 9.78 -28.12
N LYS A 36 -33.21 10.77 -27.73
CA LYS A 36 -32.84 12.20 -27.77
C LYS A 36 -32.35 12.65 -26.40
N ASP A 37 -31.66 13.79 -26.37
CA ASP A 37 -31.27 14.47 -25.12
C ASP A 37 -30.49 13.54 -24.16
N GLY A 38 -29.53 12.81 -24.75
CA GLY A 38 -28.55 12.02 -24.02
C GLY A 38 -27.43 12.88 -23.44
N ILE A 39 -26.76 12.37 -22.42
CA ILE A 39 -25.54 12.96 -21.87
C ILE A 39 -24.34 12.34 -22.60
N GLU A 40 -23.43 13.16 -23.12
CA GLU A 40 -22.13 12.71 -23.64
C GLU A 40 -21.11 12.75 -22.49
N LEU A 41 -20.31 11.69 -22.35
CA LEU A 41 -19.22 11.61 -21.37
C LEU A 41 -18.06 12.53 -21.78
N SER A 42 -17.23 12.96 -20.81
CA SER A 42 -16.04 13.76 -21.12
C SER A 42 -15.05 12.97 -22.01
N LYS A 43 -14.45 13.66 -22.98
CA LYS A 43 -13.50 13.07 -23.93
C LYS A 43 -12.10 13.03 -23.35
N GLU A 44 -11.97 12.14 -22.38
CA GLU A 44 -10.77 11.91 -21.61
C GLU A 44 -10.37 10.43 -21.73
N ASP A 45 -9.16 10.15 -21.28
CA ASP A 45 -8.63 8.81 -21.05
C ASP A 45 -8.92 8.45 -19.58
N ASP A 46 -9.23 7.18 -19.29
CA ASP A 46 -9.51 6.69 -17.92
C ASP A 46 -10.50 7.55 -17.08
N THR A 47 -11.70 7.83 -17.60
CA THR A 47 -12.71 8.68 -16.93
C THR A 47 -14.08 7.99 -16.76
N HIS A 48 -14.98 8.61 -15.98
CA HIS A 48 -16.29 8.07 -15.65
C HIS A 48 -17.39 9.14 -15.55
N SER A 49 -18.65 8.71 -15.64
CA SER A 49 -19.81 9.58 -15.45
C SER A 49 -19.94 10.07 -14.01
N GLU A 50 -20.59 11.22 -13.84
CA GLU A 50 -21.24 11.56 -12.56
C GLU A 50 -22.26 10.48 -12.15
N GLN A 51 -22.67 10.48 -10.88
CA GLN A 51 -23.61 9.50 -10.34
C GLN A 51 -24.99 9.58 -11.04
N ILE A 52 -25.38 8.51 -11.75
CA ILE A 52 -26.67 8.43 -12.42
C ILE A 52 -27.69 7.87 -11.43
N ILE A 53 -28.68 8.66 -11.03
CA ILE A 53 -29.73 8.25 -10.10
C ILE A 53 -30.79 7.41 -10.82
N LEU A 54 -31.05 6.22 -10.29
CA LEU A 54 -32.01 5.23 -10.79
C LEU A 54 -33.30 5.33 -9.97
N SER A 55 -34.38 5.81 -10.59
CA SER A 55 -35.69 5.96 -9.95
C SER A 55 -36.80 5.58 -10.94
N PRO A 56 -37.39 4.37 -10.85
CA PRO A 56 -37.19 3.35 -9.81
C PRO A 56 -35.81 2.69 -9.82
N GLU A 57 -35.41 2.11 -8.67
CA GLU A 57 -34.20 1.29 -8.54
C GLU A 57 -34.18 0.15 -9.57
N ILE A 58 -33.00 -0.14 -10.12
CA ILE A 58 -32.77 -1.36 -10.91
C ILE A 58 -32.38 -2.49 -9.96
N THR A 59 -32.94 -3.69 -10.16
CA THR A 59 -32.56 -4.88 -9.39
C THR A 59 -31.50 -5.68 -10.15
N PHE A 60 -30.31 -5.87 -9.59
CA PHE A 60 -29.28 -6.75 -10.16
C PHE A 60 -29.00 -7.90 -9.17
N ILE A 61 -29.26 -9.11 -9.67
CA ILE A 61 -29.39 -10.40 -8.99
C ILE A 61 -30.42 -10.34 -7.86
N THR A 62 -30.03 -9.96 -6.65
CA THR A 62 -30.90 -9.80 -5.48
C THR A 62 -30.85 -8.38 -4.89
N THR A 63 -29.86 -7.60 -5.30
CA THR A 63 -29.60 -6.27 -4.76
C THR A 63 -30.31 -5.23 -5.60
N LYS A 64 -30.90 -4.24 -4.93
CA LYS A 64 -31.47 -3.06 -5.57
C LYS A 64 -30.46 -1.93 -5.56
N TYR A 65 -30.34 -1.23 -6.68
CA TYR A 65 -29.40 -0.14 -6.86
C TYR A 65 -30.13 1.15 -7.22
N GLU A 66 -29.95 2.15 -6.36
CA GLU A 66 -30.45 3.54 -6.51
C GLU A 66 -29.56 4.39 -7.43
N SER A 67 -28.37 3.89 -7.81
CA SER A 67 -27.47 4.60 -8.73
C SER A 67 -26.55 3.69 -9.53
N VAL A 68 -25.97 4.24 -10.60
CA VAL A 68 -24.96 3.58 -11.45
C VAL A 68 -23.97 4.62 -12.01
N TYR A 69 -22.78 4.16 -12.39
CA TYR A 69 -21.73 4.93 -13.06
C TYR A 69 -21.34 4.24 -14.38
N ILE A 70 -20.85 5.02 -15.35
CA ILE A 70 -20.40 4.54 -16.66
C ILE A 70 -18.92 4.91 -16.81
N ASN A 71 -18.08 3.98 -17.25
CA ASN A 71 -16.66 4.20 -17.46
C ASN A 71 -16.29 4.24 -18.95
N THR A 72 -15.23 4.97 -19.34
CA THR A 72 -14.72 5.00 -20.73
C THR A 72 -14.43 3.60 -21.28
N ASN A 73 -13.79 2.77 -20.46
CA ASN A 73 -13.31 1.43 -20.75
C ASN A 73 -14.42 0.36 -20.87
N GLY A 74 -15.65 0.76 -21.19
CA GLY A 74 -16.68 -0.14 -21.74
C GLY A 74 -17.51 -0.94 -20.72
N PHE A 75 -17.67 -0.42 -19.50
CA PHE A 75 -18.48 -1.06 -18.45
C PHE A 75 -19.31 -0.07 -17.60
N LEU A 76 -20.28 -0.64 -16.88
CA LEU A 76 -21.13 0.01 -15.87
C LEU A 76 -20.77 -0.51 -14.47
N SER A 77 -20.74 0.35 -13.45
CA SER A 77 -20.57 -0.05 -12.05
C SER A 77 -21.67 0.52 -11.15
N PHE A 78 -22.25 -0.30 -10.28
CA PHE A 78 -23.39 0.12 -9.43
C PHE A 78 -23.01 0.64 -8.02
N LEU A 79 -21.76 0.44 -7.58
CA LEU A 79 -21.34 0.77 -6.21
C LEU A 79 -20.49 2.04 -6.11
N LEU A 80 -19.43 2.15 -6.91
CA LEU A 80 -18.51 3.29 -6.92
C LEU A 80 -18.13 3.66 -8.37
N PRO A 81 -17.76 4.92 -8.62
CA PRO A 81 -17.11 5.29 -9.86
C PRO A 81 -15.72 4.64 -9.91
N ILE A 82 -15.46 3.89 -10.98
CA ILE A 82 -14.13 3.39 -11.33
C ILE A 82 -13.66 4.27 -12.50
N ALA A 83 -12.41 4.74 -12.44
CA ALA A 83 -11.81 5.59 -13.48
C ALA A 83 -10.84 4.79 -14.36
N TYR A 84 -9.83 4.19 -13.73
CA TYR A 84 -8.66 3.66 -14.43
C TYR A 84 -8.85 2.27 -15.02
N PHE A 85 -8.21 2.02 -16.17
CA PHE A 85 -8.03 0.69 -16.73
C PHE A 85 -6.92 -0.07 -15.98
N PHE A 86 -7.17 -1.35 -15.71
CA PHE A 86 -6.22 -2.22 -15.02
C PHE A 86 -6.02 -3.50 -15.85
N PRO A 87 -4.91 -3.63 -16.60
CA PRO A 87 -4.74 -4.72 -17.57
C PRO A 87 -4.53 -6.11 -16.94
N GLN A 88 -4.60 -6.24 -15.61
CA GLN A 88 -4.53 -7.50 -14.86
C GLN A 88 -5.90 -7.97 -14.33
N ILE A 89 -6.94 -7.12 -14.44
CA ILE A 89 -8.25 -7.34 -13.80
C ILE A 89 -9.25 -7.87 -14.84
N THR A 90 -9.88 -9.00 -14.55
CA THR A 90 -10.93 -9.67 -15.36
C THR A 90 -12.28 -9.60 -14.61
N LEU A 91 -13.41 -9.85 -15.27
CA LEU A 91 -14.71 -10.08 -14.60
C LEU A 91 -14.69 -11.27 -13.62
N THR A 92 -13.73 -12.19 -13.80
CA THR A 92 -13.52 -13.39 -12.98
C THR A 92 -12.53 -13.21 -11.82
N SER A 93 -11.64 -12.22 -11.87
CA SER A 93 -10.67 -11.89 -10.81
C SER A 93 -11.07 -10.63 -10.01
N TYR A 94 -11.91 -9.78 -10.60
CA TYR A 94 -12.50 -8.63 -9.90
C TYR A 94 -13.62 -9.06 -8.96
N SER A 95 -13.23 -9.65 -7.83
CA SER A 95 -14.10 -9.65 -6.68
C SER A 95 -14.45 -8.20 -6.33
N GLY A 96 -15.74 -7.97 -6.05
CA GLY A 96 -16.17 -6.86 -5.22
C GLY A 96 -17.15 -5.83 -5.79
N TYR A 97 -17.18 -5.64 -7.11
CA TYR A 97 -18.02 -4.63 -7.74
C TYR A 97 -19.10 -5.28 -8.58
N ALA A 98 -20.36 -4.90 -8.32
CA ALA A 98 -21.47 -5.21 -9.20
C ALA A 98 -21.29 -4.46 -10.53
N ILE A 99 -20.96 -5.20 -11.59
CA ILE A 99 -20.60 -4.68 -12.91
C ILE A 99 -21.40 -5.36 -14.02
N ILE A 100 -21.78 -4.54 -15.00
CA ILE A 100 -22.27 -4.96 -16.32
C ILE A 100 -21.27 -4.43 -17.35
N ALA A 101 -20.54 -5.31 -18.02
CA ALA A 101 -19.55 -4.96 -19.03
C ALA A 101 -20.02 -5.42 -20.41
N PRO A 102 -20.56 -4.54 -21.27
CA PRO A 102 -20.73 -4.89 -22.68
C PRO A 102 -19.39 -5.16 -23.37
N PHE A 103 -18.32 -4.41 -23.06
CA PHE A 103 -17.02 -4.61 -23.70
C PHE A 103 -15.87 -3.96 -22.89
N TRP A 104 -15.39 -4.62 -21.83
CA TRP A 104 -14.33 -4.08 -20.97
C TRP A 104 -12.96 -4.13 -21.66
N ALA A 105 -12.45 -2.97 -22.11
CA ALA A 105 -11.17 -2.82 -22.79
C ALA A 105 -10.59 -1.41 -22.57
N ASP A 106 -9.28 -1.25 -22.75
CA ASP A 106 -8.56 0.04 -22.67
C ASP A 106 -9.00 0.96 -23.82
N ILE A 107 -9.84 1.96 -23.54
CA ILE A 107 -10.55 2.79 -24.53
C ILE A 107 -10.29 4.28 -24.29
N ASP A 108 -9.55 4.87 -25.23
CA ASP A 108 -9.21 6.30 -25.25
C ASP A 108 -10.19 7.07 -26.15
N THR A 109 -10.87 8.06 -25.56
CA THR A 109 -11.79 8.96 -26.28
C THR A 109 -11.23 10.36 -26.50
N SER A 110 -10.02 10.64 -26.00
CA SER A 110 -9.39 11.96 -25.99
C SER A 110 -8.64 12.31 -27.28
N ILE A 111 -8.06 11.32 -27.97
CA ILE A 111 -7.17 11.54 -29.13
C ILE A 111 -7.91 11.51 -30.48
N LYS A 112 -9.04 10.79 -30.61
CA LYS A 112 -9.70 10.52 -31.90
C LYS A 112 -11.23 10.70 -31.84
N ASN A 113 -11.87 10.77 -33.01
CA ASN A 113 -13.33 10.91 -33.15
C ASN A 113 -14.09 9.63 -32.76
N GLY A 114 -14.28 9.42 -31.47
CA GLY A 114 -15.34 8.56 -30.89
C GLY A 114 -16.20 9.35 -29.90
N SER A 115 -17.25 8.74 -29.37
CA SER A 115 -18.07 9.30 -28.29
C SER A 115 -18.74 8.23 -27.45
N ILE A 116 -19.04 8.57 -26.19
CA ILE A 116 -19.80 7.72 -25.27
C ILE A 116 -21.01 8.52 -24.81
N THR A 117 -22.21 8.03 -25.10
CA THR A 117 -23.48 8.69 -24.79
C THR A 117 -24.39 7.80 -23.95
N TYR A 118 -25.18 8.39 -23.08
CA TYR A 118 -26.07 7.64 -22.21
C TYR A 118 -27.35 8.39 -21.82
N LYS A 119 -28.37 7.61 -21.42
CA LYS A 119 -29.62 8.13 -20.86
C LYS A 119 -30.30 7.07 -19.98
N TYR A 120 -30.74 7.48 -18.79
CA TYR A 120 -31.77 6.76 -18.02
C TYR A 120 -33.13 7.41 -18.30
N THR A 121 -34.13 6.63 -18.73
CA THR A 121 -35.41 7.17 -19.20
C THR A 121 -36.59 6.21 -19.01
N LYS A 122 -37.80 6.73 -19.25
CA LYS A 122 -39.09 6.03 -19.19
C LYS A 122 -39.93 6.28 -20.45
N GLU A 123 -39.26 6.60 -21.56
CA GLU A 123 -39.90 6.88 -22.84
C GLU A 123 -40.58 5.62 -23.40
N GLU A 124 -41.91 5.67 -23.53
CA GLU A 124 -42.79 4.54 -23.89
C GLU A 124 -42.33 3.77 -25.14
N HIS A 125 -41.82 4.48 -26.16
CA HIS A 125 -41.34 3.84 -27.40
C HIS A 125 -40.06 3.01 -27.20
N LEU A 126 -39.19 3.40 -26.27
CA LEU A 126 -37.97 2.64 -25.92
C LEU A 126 -38.31 1.45 -25.01
N LEU A 127 -39.19 1.67 -24.03
CA LEU A 127 -39.72 0.61 -23.16
C LEU A 127 -40.47 -0.46 -23.99
N LYS A 128 -41.26 -0.04 -24.98
CA LYS A 128 -41.93 -0.94 -25.92
C LYS A 128 -40.93 -1.73 -26.77
N LYS A 129 -39.95 -1.09 -27.42
CA LYS A 129 -38.91 -1.77 -28.19
C LYS A 129 -38.14 -2.78 -27.34
N ALA A 130 -37.87 -2.43 -26.08
CA ALA A 130 -37.19 -3.31 -25.13
C ALA A 130 -38.06 -4.51 -24.74
N LYS A 131 -39.36 -4.29 -24.48
CA LYS A 131 -40.32 -5.36 -24.21
C LYS A 131 -40.42 -6.34 -25.37
N GLU A 132 -40.57 -5.84 -26.61
CA GLU A 132 -40.65 -6.66 -27.81
C GLU A 132 -39.38 -7.52 -27.98
N LEU A 133 -38.20 -6.93 -27.81
CA LEU A 133 -36.92 -7.64 -27.91
C LEU A 133 -36.68 -8.65 -26.77
N ILE A 134 -37.10 -8.34 -25.54
CA ILE A 134 -37.07 -9.27 -24.40
C ILE A 134 -38.06 -10.43 -24.59
N GLN A 135 -39.23 -10.19 -25.19
CA GLN A 135 -40.20 -11.24 -25.51
C GLN A 135 -39.77 -12.16 -26.66
N GLU A 136 -38.87 -11.72 -27.54
CA GLU A 136 -38.22 -12.61 -28.52
C GLU A 136 -37.21 -13.55 -27.85
N GLY A 137 -36.40 -13.05 -26.89
CA GLY A 137 -35.43 -13.86 -26.16
C GLY A 137 -36.05 -14.76 -25.07
N PHE A 138 -37.08 -14.26 -24.38
CA PHE A 138 -37.82 -14.98 -23.34
C PHE A 138 -39.32 -15.02 -23.69
N PRO A 139 -39.77 -15.88 -24.64
CA PRO A 139 -41.16 -15.93 -25.12
C PRO A 139 -42.21 -16.24 -24.04
N ARG A 140 -41.78 -16.71 -22.86
CA ARG A 140 -42.64 -16.98 -21.71
C ARG A 140 -42.78 -15.78 -20.76
N SER A 141 -41.97 -14.74 -20.89
CA SER A 141 -42.01 -13.53 -20.05
C SER A 141 -43.17 -12.58 -20.43
N THR A 142 -44.39 -13.13 -20.40
CA THR A 142 -45.62 -12.45 -20.85
C THR A 142 -46.14 -11.40 -19.86
N ASN A 143 -45.73 -11.50 -18.59
CA ASN A 143 -46.14 -10.60 -17.51
C ASN A 143 -45.16 -9.44 -17.24
N PHE A 144 -44.03 -9.38 -17.96
CA PHE A 144 -43.03 -8.32 -17.78
C PHE A 144 -43.47 -7.01 -18.44
N GLU A 145 -43.55 -5.94 -17.65
CA GLU A 145 -43.95 -4.60 -18.09
C GLU A 145 -42.85 -3.58 -17.70
N PRO A 146 -41.89 -3.26 -18.59
CA PRO A 146 -40.73 -2.44 -18.22
C PRO A 146 -41.13 -1.01 -17.85
N THR A 147 -40.71 -0.56 -16.67
CA THR A 147 -41.02 0.76 -16.11
C THR A 147 -39.87 1.76 -16.24
N SER A 148 -38.66 1.27 -16.56
CA SER A 148 -37.47 2.10 -16.79
C SER A 148 -36.43 1.41 -17.68
N ILE A 149 -35.62 2.21 -18.35
CA ILE A 149 -34.49 1.76 -19.17
C ILE A 149 -33.27 2.68 -18.99
N LEU A 150 -32.10 2.08 -18.75
CA LEU A 150 -30.79 2.72 -18.86
C LEU A 150 -30.18 2.30 -20.21
N ILE A 151 -29.71 3.26 -21.00
CA ILE A 151 -29.05 3.01 -22.28
C ILE A 151 -27.67 3.68 -22.26
N CYS A 152 -26.61 2.94 -22.58
CA CYS A 152 -25.24 3.43 -22.63
C CYS A 152 -24.58 2.96 -23.93
N THR A 153 -24.01 3.88 -24.70
CA THR A 153 -23.63 3.69 -26.11
C THR A 153 -22.21 4.17 -26.34
N TRP A 154 -21.31 3.28 -26.78
CA TRP A 154 -19.95 3.59 -27.21
C TRP A 154 -19.97 3.62 -28.74
N THR A 155 -19.70 4.78 -29.33
CA THR A 155 -19.79 5.01 -30.77
C THR A 155 -18.42 5.32 -31.35
N ASP A 156 -17.98 4.51 -32.30
CA ASP A 156 -16.77 4.72 -33.09
C ASP A 156 -15.50 4.88 -32.22
N VAL A 157 -15.50 4.23 -31.04
CA VAL A 157 -14.44 4.34 -30.02
C VAL A 157 -13.21 3.52 -30.39
N HIS A 158 -12.05 3.91 -29.85
CA HIS A 158 -10.74 3.38 -30.21
C HIS A 158 -10.01 2.79 -29.00
N SER A 159 -9.13 1.82 -29.24
CA SER A 159 -8.21 1.33 -28.20
C SER A 159 -7.12 2.33 -27.85
N PHE A 160 -6.65 2.30 -26.61
CA PHE A 160 -5.53 3.13 -26.14
C PHE A 160 -4.30 3.02 -27.07
N LEU A 161 -3.76 4.17 -27.47
CA LEU A 161 -2.62 4.37 -28.39
C LEU A 161 -2.73 3.75 -29.81
N ASN A 162 -3.91 3.20 -30.17
CA ASN A 162 -4.35 2.71 -31.49
C ASN A 162 -3.34 2.76 -32.66
N LYS A 163 -2.79 1.59 -33.03
CA LYS A 163 -1.91 1.38 -34.19
C LYS A 163 -2.58 1.37 -35.57
N ASP A 164 -3.84 0.93 -35.65
CA ASP A 164 -4.42 0.36 -36.88
C ASP A 164 -5.69 1.10 -37.37
N ASP A 165 -6.05 2.23 -36.74
CA ASP A 165 -7.29 3.00 -36.95
C ASP A 165 -8.63 2.26 -36.71
N LYS A 166 -8.58 0.99 -36.29
CA LYS A 166 -9.72 0.15 -35.85
C LYS A 166 -10.66 0.86 -34.86
N LYS A 167 -11.96 0.53 -34.96
CA LYS A 167 -13.05 1.10 -34.16
C LYS A 167 -14.07 0.07 -33.69
N ASN A 168 -14.62 0.29 -32.50
CA ASN A 168 -15.73 -0.49 -31.95
C ASN A 168 -16.97 0.40 -31.74
N THR A 169 -18.16 -0.12 -32.03
CA THR A 169 -19.47 0.53 -31.82
C THR A 169 -20.44 -0.46 -31.20
N PHE A 170 -20.83 -0.21 -29.95
CA PHE A 170 -21.64 -1.12 -29.14
C PHE A 170 -22.51 -0.36 -28.12
N GLN A 171 -23.59 -1.01 -27.67
CA GLN A 171 -24.56 -0.45 -26.74
C GLN A 171 -24.97 -1.51 -25.70
N VAL A 172 -25.23 -1.06 -24.46
CA VAL A 172 -26.00 -1.83 -23.47
C VAL A 172 -27.30 -1.10 -23.17
N ALA A 173 -28.39 -1.87 -23.07
CA ALA A 173 -29.64 -1.45 -22.47
C ALA A 173 -29.98 -2.31 -21.25
N VAL A 174 -30.10 -1.69 -20.08
CA VAL A 174 -30.55 -2.35 -18.84
C VAL A 174 -32.00 -1.93 -18.58
N VAL A 175 -32.89 -2.91 -18.55
CA VAL A 175 -34.35 -2.72 -18.62
C VAL A 175 -34.98 -3.32 -17.36
N SER A 176 -35.78 -2.58 -16.61
CA SER A 176 -36.37 -3.07 -15.36
C SER A 176 -37.83 -2.64 -15.19
N ASP A 177 -38.63 -3.52 -14.56
CA ASP A 177 -39.95 -3.17 -14.03
C ASP A 177 -39.89 -2.68 -12.56
N GLY A 178 -38.74 -2.85 -11.89
CA GLY A 178 -38.53 -2.59 -10.47
C GLY A 178 -38.54 -3.85 -9.58
N THR A 179 -38.73 -5.03 -10.17
CA THR A 179 -38.63 -6.36 -9.55
C THR A 179 -37.87 -7.36 -10.41
N GLN A 180 -38.12 -7.37 -11.72
CA GLN A 180 -37.33 -8.08 -12.73
C GLN A 180 -36.47 -7.10 -13.52
N THR A 181 -35.29 -7.56 -13.95
CA THR A 181 -34.36 -6.77 -14.75
C THR A 181 -33.69 -7.63 -15.82
N PHE A 182 -33.65 -7.11 -17.04
CA PHE A 182 -32.94 -7.70 -18.16
C PHE A 182 -31.79 -6.80 -18.61
N SER A 183 -30.72 -7.40 -19.14
CA SER A 183 -29.63 -6.70 -19.83
C SER A 183 -29.58 -7.15 -21.28
N ILE A 184 -29.49 -6.18 -22.19
CA ILE A 184 -29.39 -6.38 -23.63
C ILE A 184 -28.05 -5.79 -24.08
N PHE A 185 -27.14 -6.61 -24.60
CA PHE A 185 -25.94 -6.12 -25.28
C PHE A 185 -26.18 -6.11 -26.80
N MET A 186 -25.71 -5.06 -27.46
CA MET A 186 -25.92 -4.81 -28.88
C MET A 186 -24.60 -4.37 -29.53
N TYR A 187 -24.00 -5.21 -30.35
CA TYR A 187 -22.73 -4.97 -31.03
C TYR A 187 -22.95 -4.71 -32.52
N ALA A 188 -22.85 -3.46 -32.96
CA ALA A 188 -22.97 -3.11 -34.37
C ALA A 188 -21.64 -3.30 -35.12
N LYS A 189 -20.51 -3.06 -34.44
CA LYS A 189 -19.18 -3.19 -35.02
C LYS A 189 -18.14 -3.50 -33.93
N LEU A 190 -17.29 -4.50 -34.18
CA LEU A 190 -16.06 -4.73 -33.43
C LEU A 190 -14.92 -4.95 -34.44
N GLU A 191 -13.81 -4.22 -34.30
CA GLU A 191 -12.60 -4.34 -35.12
C GLU A 191 -11.34 -4.60 -34.29
N PHE A 192 -11.37 -4.31 -32.98
CA PHE A 192 -10.32 -4.66 -32.03
C PHE A 192 -10.88 -5.40 -30.82
N VAL A 193 -10.01 -6.19 -30.18
CA VAL A 193 -10.27 -6.90 -28.90
C VAL A 193 -9.18 -6.63 -27.86
N SER A 194 -8.20 -5.79 -28.17
CA SER A 194 -7.01 -5.50 -27.37
C SER A 194 -6.54 -4.06 -27.62
N ALA A 195 -5.72 -3.54 -26.71
CA ALA A 195 -5.02 -2.25 -26.87
C ALA A 195 -3.50 -2.47 -26.85
N TYR A 196 -2.71 -1.39 -26.94
CA TYR A 196 -1.26 -1.48 -27.10
C TYR A 196 -0.47 -0.66 -26.08
N SER A 197 0.28 -1.32 -25.20
CA SER A 197 1.06 -0.67 -24.14
C SER A 197 2.55 -0.54 -24.45
N PRO A 198 3.09 0.69 -24.55
CA PRO A 198 4.53 0.95 -24.54
C PRO A 198 5.21 0.50 -23.24
N ALA A 199 4.50 0.52 -22.11
CA ALA A 199 5.04 0.11 -20.81
C ALA A 199 5.37 -1.39 -20.75
N LYS A 200 4.72 -2.21 -21.60
CA LYS A 200 4.96 -3.66 -21.74
C LYS A 200 5.94 -4.00 -22.88
N LEU A 201 6.95 -3.16 -23.11
CA LEU A 201 7.95 -3.32 -24.19
C LEU A 201 7.33 -3.40 -25.60
N GLY A 202 6.16 -2.78 -25.81
CA GLY A 202 5.47 -2.78 -27.09
C GLY A 202 4.76 -4.10 -27.40
N ARG A 203 3.95 -4.59 -26.45
CA ARG A 203 3.05 -5.73 -26.61
C ARG A 203 1.60 -5.26 -26.48
N GLU A 204 0.68 -6.09 -26.96
CA GLU A 204 -0.75 -5.87 -26.72
C GLU A 204 -1.12 -6.12 -25.25
N ASP A 205 -2.16 -5.45 -24.81
CA ASP A 205 -2.79 -5.68 -23.52
C ASP A 205 -3.74 -6.87 -23.54
N ARG A 206 -4.31 -7.16 -22.36
CA ARG A 206 -5.32 -8.19 -22.17
C ARG A 206 -6.47 -8.06 -23.18
N TYR A 207 -7.04 -9.19 -23.57
CA TYR A 207 -8.24 -9.20 -24.39
C TYR A 207 -9.46 -8.63 -23.65
N ALA A 208 -10.38 -8.05 -24.42
CA ALA A 208 -11.59 -7.43 -23.92
C ALA A 208 -12.55 -8.45 -23.30
N GLU A 209 -13.25 -8.05 -22.24
CA GLU A 209 -14.23 -8.91 -21.58
C GLU A 209 -15.66 -8.36 -21.60
N ALA A 210 -16.59 -9.17 -22.12
CA ALA A 210 -18.02 -8.94 -22.11
C ALA A 210 -18.71 -9.88 -21.12
N GLY A 211 -19.57 -9.34 -20.26
CA GLY A 211 -20.26 -10.12 -19.25
C GLY A 211 -20.73 -9.33 -18.02
N PHE A 212 -20.81 -10.06 -16.92
CA PHE A 212 -21.45 -9.65 -15.68
C PHE A 212 -20.65 -10.18 -14.48
N THR A 213 -20.59 -9.42 -13.39
CA THR A 213 -20.16 -9.92 -12.08
C THR A 213 -20.96 -9.23 -10.98
N ASP A 214 -21.35 -9.98 -9.94
CA ASP A 214 -22.02 -9.46 -8.75
C ASP A 214 -21.05 -8.94 -7.69
N GLY A 215 -19.75 -9.10 -7.93
CA GLY A 215 -18.69 -8.82 -6.97
C GLY A 215 -18.48 -9.89 -5.91
N THR A 216 -19.20 -11.01 -5.91
CA THR A 216 -18.96 -12.12 -4.97
C THR A 216 -18.25 -13.31 -5.62
N ALA A 217 -18.02 -13.25 -6.95
CA ALA A 217 -17.54 -14.34 -7.81
C ALA A 217 -18.45 -15.58 -7.85
N GLN A 218 -19.57 -15.58 -7.11
CA GLN A 218 -20.58 -16.64 -7.17
C GLN A 218 -21.51 -16.48 -8.38
N GLN A 219 -21.57 -15.28 -8.97
CA GLN A 219 -22.42 -14.93 -10.11
C GLN A 219 -21.65 -14.11 -11.15
N THR A 220 -20.49 -14.61 -11.57
CA THR A 220 -19.80 -14.11 -12.76
C THR A 220 -20.28 -14.87 -13.99
N VAL A 221 -20.67 -14.15 -15.05
CA VAL A 221 -21.02 -14.71 -16.36
C VAL A 221 -20.22 -13.96 -17.42
N VAL A 222 -19.39 -14.67 -18.19
CA VAL A 222 -18.62 -14.15 -19.32
C VAL A 222 -19.28 -14.66 -20.61
N LEU A 223 -19.42 -13.81 -21.62
CA LEU A 223 -20.03 -14.20 -22.91
C LEU A 223 -19.12 -15.16 -23.70
N PRO A 224 -19.66 -15.96 -24.64
CA PRO A 224 -18.86 -16.77 -25.55
C PRO A 224 -17.79 -15.95 -26.29
N GLY A 225 -16.59 -16.51 -26.44
CA GLY A 225 -15.46 -15.87 -27.15
C GLY A 225 -14.74 -14.73 -26.40
N SER A 226 -15.42 -14.05 -25.48
CA SER A 226 -14.88 -12.98 -24.62
C SER A 226 -13.63 -13.42 -23.85
N GLY A 227 -12.68 -12.49 -23.65
CA GLY A 227 -11.37 -12.78 -23.04
C GLY A 227 -10.33 -13.40 -23.98
N GLY A 228 -10.64 -13.50 -25.29
CA GLY A 228 -9.72 -13.97 -26.34
C GLY A 228 -9.96 -13.27 -27.68
N GLU A 229 -9.20 -13.68 -28.71
CA GLU A 229 -9.39 -13.20 -30.10
C GLU A 229 -10.84 -13.39 -30.60
N ALA A 230 -11.49 -14.47 -30.17
CA ALA A 230 -12.88 -14.79 -30.47
C ALA A 230 -13.90 -13.78 -29.91
N GLY A 231 -13.50 -12.82 -29.06
CA GLY A 231 -14.36 -11.72 -28.61
C GLY A 231 -14.84 -10.83 -29.76
N ILE A 232 -14.18 -10.88 -30.92
CA ILE A 232 -14.63 -10.22 -32.15
C ILE A 232 -15.97 -10.79 -32.66
N ASN A 233 -16.25 -12.07 -32.38
CA ASN A 233 -17.48 -12.76 -32.81
C ASN A 233 -18.73 -12.29 -32.07
N LEU A 234 -18.61 -11.50 -30.99
CA LEU A 234 -19.76 -10.98 -30.25
C LEU A 234 -20.72 -10.16 -31.13
N ALA A 235 -20.23 -9.58 -32.24
CA ALA A 235 -21.02 -8.89 -33.27
C ALA A 235 -21.73 -9.82 -34.27
N THR A 236 -21.30 -11.07 -34.41
CA THR A 236 -21.84 -12.05 -35.39
C THR A 236 -22.61 -13.20 -34.74
N GLU A 237 -22.34 -13.50 -33.47
CA GLU A 237 -23.01 -14.51 -32.67
C GLU A 237 -24.12 -13.90 -31.78
N SER A 238 -24.95 -14.74 -31.16
CA SER A 238 -26.11 -14.34 -30.36
C SER A 238 -26.71 -15.53 -29.61
N ASN A 239 -27.22 -15.33 -28.39
CA ASN A 239 -28.03 -16.33 -27.70
C ASN A 239 -29.52 -16.33 -28.09
N ILE A 240 -29.98 -15.35 -28.88
CA ILE A 240 -31.36 -15.28 -29.39
C ILE A 240 -31.45 -15.47 -30.92
N GLY A 241 -30.35 -15.84 -31.58
CA GLY A 241 -30.28 -16.01 -33.03
C GLY A 241 -30.34 -14.71 -33.85
N LYS A 242 -30.14 -13.54 -33.23
CA LYS A 242 -30.00 -12.23 -33.90
C LYS A 242 -28.56 -11.72 -33.78
N PRO A 243 -27.70 -11.88 -34.82
CA PRO A 243 -26.27 -11.53 -34.78
C PRO A 243 -25.97 -10.19 -34.12
N GLY A 244 -25.12 -10.20 -33.09
CA GLY A 244 -24.76 -9.00 -32.34
C GLY A 244 -25.70 -8.64 -31.19
N VAL A 245 -26.81 -9.36 -30.98
CA VAL A 245 -27.75 -9.12 -29.87
C VAL A 245 -27.66 -10.25 -28.84
N TRP A 246 -27.47 -9.89 -27.57
CA TRP A 246 -27.41 -10.83 -26.45
C TRP A 246 -28.34 -10.39 -25.32
N ILE A 247 -29.18 -11.29 -24.81
CA ILE A 247 -30.17 -10.96 -23.76
C ILE A 247 -30.03 -11.89 -22.56
N TYR A 248 -29.97 -11.30 -21.36
CA TYR A 248 -29.89 -11.99 -20.08
C TYR A 248 -30.95 -11.46 -19.12
N LEU A 249 -31.61 -12.36 -18.39
CA LEU A 249 -32.31 -12.03 -17.15
C LEU A 249 -31.25 -11.88 -16.06
N ILE A 250 -31.15 -10.69 -15.47
CA ILE A 250 -30.10 -10.35 -14.51
C ILE A 250 -30.61 -10.04 -13.10
N GLY A 251 -31.92 -10.06 -12.83
CA GLY A 251 -32.46 -9.90 -11.48
C GLY A 251 -33.94 -10.28 -11.38
N ASP A 252 -34.35 -10.88 -10.26
CA ASP A 252 -35.73 -11.37 -10.03
C ASP A 252 -36.08 -11.45 -8.52
N ARG A 253 -37.38 -11.44 -8.18
CA ARG A 253 -37.91 -11.60 -6.82
C ARG A 253 -38.56 -12.97 -6.55
N ARG A 254 -37.69 -13.99 -6.46
CA ARG A 254 -37.89 -15.34 -5.90
C ARG A 254 -38.61 -16.37 -6.80
N ARG A 255 -37.84 -17.42 -7.16
CA ARG A 255 -38.31 -18.81 -7.10
C ARG A 255 -37.16 -19.74 -6.66
N TYR A 256 -37.49 -20.88 -6.06
CA TYR A 256 -36.62 -22.03 -5.68
C TYR A 256 -35.27 -21.81 -4.96
N GLY A 257 -34.92 -20.60 -4.52
CA GLY A 257 -33.78 -20.36 -3.62
C GLY A 257 -32.39 -20.42 -4.26
N ARG A 258 -32.31 -20.48 -5.60
CA ARG A 258 -31.09 -20.18 -6.37
C ARG A 258 -31.34 -18.92 -7.18
N PHE A 259 -30.48 -17.93 -7.01
CA PHE A 259 -30.43 -16.76 -7.88
C PHE A 259 -29.32 -16.99 -8.90
N ARG A 260 -29.57 -16.69 -10.17
CA ARG A 260 -28.59 -16.75 -11.26
C ARG A 260 -28.89 -15.68 -12.31
N ILE A 261 -27.86 -15.33 -13.08
CA ILE A 261 -28.01 -14.64 -14.35
C ILE A 261 -28.35 -15.70 -15.40
N THR A 262 -29.52 -15.58 -16.03
CA THR A 262 -30.02 -16.58 -16.99
C THR A 262 -29.87 -16.04 -18.42
N PRO A 263 -29.12 -16.71 -19.32
CA PRO A 263 -29.15 -16.39 -20.75
C PRO A 263 -30.49 -16.82 -21.35
N ALA A 264 -31.05 -15.98 -22.22
CA ALA A 264 -32.13 -16.38 -23.11
C ALA A 264 -31.75 -17.65 -23.92
N GLY A 265 -32.69 -18.58 -24.07
CA GLY A 265 -32.52 -19.83 -24.83
C GLY A 265 -31.98 -21.01 -24.02
N SER A 266 -32.05 -20.94 -22.69
CA SER A 266 -31.49 -21.94 -21.76
C SER A 266 -32.51 -23.01 -21.34
N GLU A 267 -32.06 -24.13 -20.76
CA GLU A 267 -32.96 -25.14 -20.17
C GLU A 267 -33.71 -24.59 -18.93
N ASP A 268 -33.15 -23.62 -18.22
CA ASP A 268 -33.82 -22.93 -17.10
C ASP A 268 -35.03 -22.09 -17.58
N ASP A 269 -35.13 -21.75 -18.87
CA ASP A 269 -36.32 -21.10 -19.47
C ASP A 269 -37.49 -22.10 -19.70
N VAL A 270 -37.27 -23.41 -19.50
CA VAL A 270 -38.20 -24.48 -19.91
C VAL A 270 -39.16 -24.92 -18.80
N GLU A 271 -38.94 -24.55 -17.53
CA GLU A 271 -39.91 -24.79 -16.46
C GLU A 271 -41.11 -23.81 -16.46
N GLU A 272 -42.19 -24.18 -15.76
CA GLU A 272 -43.53 -23.68 -16.04
C GLU A 272 -43.90 -22.41 -15.25
N ILE A 273 -44.36 -21.37 -15.97
CA ILE A 273 -44.98 -20.18 -15.37
C ILE A 273 -46.44 -20.50 -15.05
N LEU A 274 -46.65 -21.31 -14.02
CA LEU A 274 -47.96 -21.54 -13.41
C LEU A 274 -48.18 -20.66 -12.17
N SER A 275 -49.47 -20.43 -11.92
CA SER A 275 -50.02 -19.54 -10.89
C SER A 275 -49.92 -20.10 -9.47
N PRO A 276 -49.89 -19.24 -8.43
CA PRO A 276 -49.90 -19.71 -7.04
C PRO A 276 -51.20 -20.42 -6.68
N VAL A 277 -51.08 -21.60 -6.08
CA VAL A 277 -52.20 -22.34 -5.47
C VAL A 277 -51.93 -22.45 -3.97
N GLU A 278 -52.79 -21.82 -3.16
CA GLU A 278 -52.81 -22.00 -1.71
C GLU A 278 -53.35 -23.37 -1.33
N SER A 279 -52.91 -23.89 -0.17
CA SER A 279 -53.62 -24.80 0.77
C SER A 279 -52.59 -25.70 1.51
N HIS A 280 -52.83 -26.26 2.69
CA HIS A 280 -54.10 -26.59 3.37
C HIS A 280 -53.96 -26.58 4.91
N TYR A 281 -54.96 -26.06 5.65
CA TYR A 281 -55.29 -26.35 7.08
C TYR A 281 -54.23 -26.02 8.18
N SER A 282 -54.53 -25.66 9.43
CA SER A 282 -55.72 -25.21 10.20
C SER A 282 -55.23 -24.75 11.60
N SER A 283 -55.88 -23.94 12.46
CA SER A 283 -57.15 -23.19 12.41
C SER A 283 -57.11 -22.00 13.40
N ASN A 284 -58.01 -21.02 13.19
CA ASN A 284 -58.24 -19.85 14.06
C ASN A 284 -58.59 -20.17 15.53
N ILE A 285 -58.41 -19.16 16.42
CA ILE A 285 -59.45 -18.65 17.35
C ILE A 285 -59.03 -17.27 17.94
N TYR A 286 -59.91 -16.25 17.79
CA TYR A 286 -60.25 -15.07 18.64
C TYR A 286 -59.22 -14.40 19.60
N GLN A 287 -59.24 -13.09 19.92
CA GLN A 287 -59.78 -11.85 19.30
C GLN A 287 -59.31 -10.60 20.13
N HIS A 288 -59.36 -9.39 19.54
CA HIS A 288 -59.46 -8.03 20.15
C HIS A 288 -58.74 -7.60 21.48
N LEU A 289 -57.79 -6.65 21.34
CA LEU A 289 -57.68 -5.32 22.05
C LEU A 289 -57.54 -5.28 23.61
N PRO A 290 -57.22 -4.13 24.28
CA PRO A 290 -56.95 -2.75 23.80
C PRO A 290 -55.61 -2.12 24.32
N GLN A 291 -55.54 -0.78 24.38
CA GLN A 291 -54.40 0.12 24.67
C GLN A 291 -54.06 0.32 26.18
N ASN A 292 -52.98 1.08 26.43
CA ASN A 292 -52.69 1.93 27.62
C ASN A 292 -52.26 1.18 28.93
N SER A 293 -51.46 1.73 29.86
CA SER A 293 -50.60 2.95 29.89
C SER A 293 -49.78 3.03 31.22
N TYR A 294 -48.74 3.90 31.24
CA TYR A 294 -48.06 4.51 32.42
C TYR A 294 -47.05 3.73 33.31
N ARG A 295 -45.88 4.39 33.46
CA ARG A 295 -45.01 4.59 34.65
C ARG A 295 -44.42 3.43 35.48
N GLU A 296 -43.09 3.49 35.55
CA GLU A 296 -42.26 3.61 36.78
C GLU A 296 -42.83 3.08 38.12
N HIS A 297 -42.24 2.00 38.64
CA HIS A 297 -41.14 2.12 39.61
C HIS A 297 -40.40 0.79 39.80
N ALA A 298 -39.29 0.79 40.53
CA ALA A 298 -38.30 -0.29 40.55
C ALA A 298 -38.48 -1.28 41.71
N THR A 299 -38.29 -2.58 41.40
CA THR A 299 -37.78 -3.60 42.33
C THR A 299 -36.86 -4.58 41.60
N SER A 300 -35.93 -5.18 42.34
CA SER A 300 -34.89 -6.10 41.88
C SER A 300 -34.32 -6.84 43.10
N PRO A 301 -33.74 -8.06 43.01
CA PRO A 301 -33.81 -9.06 41.93
C PRO A 301 -34.31 -10.45 42.43
N SER A 302 -34.59 -11.37 41.49
CA SER A 302 -34.27 -12.80 41.72
C SER A 302 -34.16 -13.57 40.40
N THR A 303 -32.91 -13.92 40.07
CA THR A 303 -32.43 -14.99 39.19
C THR A 303 -33.46 -15.98 38.62
N THR A 304 -33.46 -16.14 37.29
CA THR A 304 -33.57 -17.46 36.65
C THR A 304 -32.72 -17.47 35.37
N THR A 305 -32.04 -18.57 35.09
CA THR A 305 -30.98 -18.66 34.07
C THR A 305 -31.52 -18.95 32.67
N ILE A 306 -30.86 -18.38 31.66
CA ILE A 306 -31.07 -18.64 30.23
C ILE A 306 -29.71 -19.03 29.58
N PRO A 307 -29.66 -19.98 28.62
CA PRO A 307 -28.41 -20.57 28.12
C PRO A 307 -27.42 -19.62 27.42
N PRO A 308 -26.22 -20.10 27.02
CA PRO A 308 -25.20 -19.26 26.37
C PRO A 308 -25.46 -18.93 24.90
N ASP A 309 -26.21 -19.76 24.19
CA ASP A 309 -26.12 -19.87 22.72
C ASP A 309 -27.05 -18.92 21.94
N ALA A 310 -26.73 -17.63 21.93
CA ALA A 310 -27.22 -16.68 20.93
C ALA A 310 -26.30 -15.46 20.78
N ILE A 311 -25.49 -15.42 19.71
CA ILE A 311 -24.93 -14.17 19.21
C ILE A 311 -26.03 -13.47 18.39
N GLU A 312 -26.65 -12.44 18.95
CA GLU A 312 -27.53 -11.55 18.17
C GLU A 312 -26.72 -10.85 17.05
N CYS A 313 -27.33 -10.65 15.88
CA CYS A 313 -26.70 -10.01 14.71
C CYS A 313 -26.09 -8.60 14.94
N LYS A 314 -26.31 -7.98 16.10
CA LYS A 314 -25.76 -6.67 16.47
C LYS A 314 -24.24 -6.66 16.64
N SER A 315 -23.60 -7.83 16.79
CA SER A 315 -22.17 -7.97 17.08
C SER A 315 -21.25 -8.10 15.85
N CYS A 316 -21.79 -8.05 14.63
CA CYS A 316 -20.98 -8.05 13.41
C CYS A 316 -20.28 -6.69 13.19
N SER A 317 -19.18 -6.68 12.43
CA SER A 317 -18.59 -5.43 11.95
C SER A 317 -19.61 -4.63 11.11
N ARG A 318 -19.51 -3.29 11.12
CA ARG A 318 -20.29 -2.43 10.21
C ARG A 318 -20.03 -2.76 8.74
N ASN A 319 -18.85 -3.30 8.44
CA ASN A 319 -18.44 -3.76 7.11
C ASN A 319 -18.75 -5.25 6.88
N ALA A 320 -19.74 -5.81 7.60
CA ALA A 320 -20.16 -7.20 7.48
C ALA A 320 -21.68 -7.33 7.40
N ARG A 321 -22.14 -8.39 6.72
CA ARG A 321 -23.52 -8.86 6.80
C ARG A 321 -23.65 -9.98 7.82
N CYS A 322 -24.78 -10.02 8.53
CA CYS A 322 -25.17 -11.15 9.36
C CYS A 322 -25.87 -12.20 8.50
N GLU A 323 -25.36 -13.44 8.50
CA GLU A 323 -25.90 -14.57 7.75
C GLU A 323 -26.52 -15.58 8.73
N ASN A 324 -27.83 -15.82 8.62
CA ASN A 324 -28.56 -16.83 9.39
C ASN A 324 -28.26 -18.23 8.83
N GLN A 325 -27.76 -19.12 9.68
CA GLN A 325 -27.37 -20.49 9.34
C GLN A 325 -28.45 -21.53 9.74
N GLY A 326 -29.64 -21.08 10.14
CA GLY A 326 -30.77 -21.92 10.57
C GLY A 326 -30.70 -22.38 12.03
N ASN A 327 -29.49 -22.58 12.58
CA ASN A 327 -29.25 -22.90 14.00
C ASN A 327 -28.58 -21.75 14.78
N GLY A 328 -28.45 -20.57 14.18
CA GLY A 328 -27.78 -19.39 14.73
C GLY A 328 -27.28 -18.46 13.63
N TYR A 329 -26.38 -17.55 13.97
CA TYR A 329 -25.90 -16.50 13.08
C TYR A 329 -24.37 -16.46 12.99
N CYS A 330 -23.85 -16.15 11.80
CA CYS A 330 -22.44 -15.83 11.58
C CYS A 330 -22.31 -14.49 10.85
N CYS A 331 -21.20 -13.80 11.08
CA CYS A 331 -20.86 -12.58 10.36
C CYS A 331 -19.98 -12.90 9.14
N ARG A 332 -20.16 -12.17 8.03
CA ARG A 332 -19.31 -12.26 6.84
C ARG A 332 -19.02 -10.86 6.32
N CYS A 333 -17.74 -10.55 6.08
CA CYS A 333 -17.38 -9.23 5.55
C CYS A 333 -18.01 -8.97 4.17
N LEU A 334 -18.39 -7.72 3.96
CA LEU A 334 -18.80 -7.15 2.68
C LEU A 334 -17.54 -6.68 1.95
N PHE A 335 -17.45 -6.88 0.64
CA PHE A 335 -16.37 -6.26 -0.13
C PHE A 335 -16.44 -4.72 -0.04
N PRO A 336 -15.31 -3.96 -0.02
CA PRO A 336 -13.90 -4.36 -0.19
C PRO A 336 -13.22 -4.96 1.05
N TYR A 337 -13.98 -5.35 2.08
CA TYR A 337 -13.42 -5.76 3.36
C TYR A 337 -13.25 -7.29 3.45
N LEU A 338 -12.09 -7.71 3.95
CA LEU A 338 -11.70 -9.10 4.20
C LEU A 338 -11.59 -9.32 5.71
N GLY A 339 -11.93 -10.51 6.20
CA GLY A 339 -11.83 -10.84 7.62
C GLY A 339 -12.88 -11.81 8.14
N SER A 340 -12.81 -12.08 9.44
CA SER A 340 -13.69 -13.02 10.16
C SER A 340 -15.17 -12.64 10.12
N GLY A 341 -15.52 -11.39 9.84
CA GLY A 341 -16.88 -10.86 9.93
C GLY A 341 -17.13 -10.08 11.23
N LEU A 342 -16.37 -10.38 12.28
CA LEU A 342 -16.30 -9.59 13.51
C LEU A 342 -15.30 -8.43 13.37
N ARG A 343 -14.16 -8.68 12.72
CA ARG A 343 -13.28 -7.65 12.12
C ARG A 343 -13.30 -7.78 10.60
N CYS A 344 -13.24 -6.66 9.89
CA CYS A 344 -13.42 -6.57 8.45
C CYS A 344 -12.68 -5.36 7.89
N GLU A 345 -11.53 -5.62 7.28
CA GLU A 345 -10.51 -4.64 6.94
C GLU A 345 -10.32 -4.58 5.42
N ARG A 346 -10.15 -3.38 4.86
CA ARG A 346 -10.22 -3.15 3.41
C ARG A 346 -9.04 -3.82 2.70
N ALA A 347 -9.30 -4.77 1.81
CA ALA A 347 -8.31 -5.62 1.15
C ALA A 347 -7.30 -4.81 0.33
N GLU A 348 -6.25 -4.35 1.02
CA GLU A 348 -5.17 -3.50 0.58
C GLU A 348 -3.85 -4.08 1.11
N ASN A 349 -2.72 -3.57 0.60
CA ASN A 349 -1.41 -4.06 1.01
C ASN A 349 -1.02 -3.46 2.37
N TYR A 350 -0.96 -4.29 3.41
CA TYR A 350 -0.79 -3.84 4.78
C TYR A 350 0.67 -3.85 5.25
N PRO A 351 1.11 -2.83 6.01
CA PRO A 351 2.27 -2.97 6.88
C PRO A 351 1.96 -3.92 8.05
N VAL A 352 2.94 -4.72 8.42
CA VAL A 352 2.97 -5.54 9.64
C VAL A 352 4.01 -4.94 10.57
N VAL A 353 3.71 -4.77 11.86
CA VAL A 353 4.69 -4.35 12.86
C VAL A 353 4.63 -5.22 14.11
N GLY A 354 5.78 -5.44 14.74
CA GLY A 354 5.86 -6.22 15.96
C GLY A 354 7.15 -6.01 16.74
N LYS A 355 7.14 -6.45 18.00
CA LYS A 355 8.34 -6.62 18.82
C LYS A 355 8.57 -8.10 19.09
N ILE A 356 9.84 -8.48 19.04
CA ILE A 356 10.34 -9.83 19.32
C ILE A 356 11.19 -9.75 20.57
N ASN A 357 10.64 -10.25 21.67
CA ASN A 357 11.28 -10.23 22.99
C ASN A 357 11.70 -11.65 23.40
N GLY A 358 12.70 -11.77 24.26
CA GLY A 358 13.04 -13.03 24.94
C GLY A 358 14.51 -13.36 24.89
N THR A 359 14.86 -14.62 24.65
CA THR A 359 16.23 -15.14 24.76
C THR A 359 16.60 -16.14 23.67
N ILE A 360 17.64 -15.84 22.89
CA ILE A 360 18.24 -16.77 21.92
C ILE A 360 19.70 -17.02 22.30
N ASN A 361 20.12 -18.28 22.38
CA ASN A 361 21.47 -18.69 22.79
C ASN A 361 21.92 -18.08 24.14
N GLY A 362 20.96 -17.88 25.05
CA GLY A 362 21.18 -17.26 26.37
C GLY A 362 21.30 -15.73 26.37
N GLN A 363 21.31 -15.07 25.20
CA GLN A 363 21.33 -13.61 25.09
C GLN A 363 19.89 -13.05 25.06
N GLN A 364 19.62 -12.01 25.85
CA GLN A 364 18.38 -11.23 25.80
C GLN A 364 18.26 -10.46 24.48
N ILE A 365 17.06 -10.44 23.89
CA ILE A 365 16.77 -9.78 22.61
C ILE A 365 15.53 -8.87 22.73
N ASP A 366 15.62 -7.68 22.14
CA ASP A 366 14.50 -6.80 21.76
C ASP A 366 14.74 -6.41 20.29
N VAL A 367 14.03 -7.09 19.38
CA VAL A 367 14.18 -6.95 17.93
C VAL A 367 12.86 -6.47 17.35
N GLU A 368 12.93 -5.50 16.44
CA GLU A 368 11.74 -4.94 15.80
C GLU A 368 11.46 -5.63 14.47
N LEU A 369 10.23 -6.12 14.33
CA LEU A 369 9.67 -6.67 13.09
C LEU A 369 8.93 -5.56 12.36
N GLN A 370 9.32 -5.30 11.11
CA GLN A 370 8.52 -4.52 10.18
C GLN A 370 8.37 -5.31 8.87
N GLY A 371 7.15 -5.46 8.40
CA GLY A 371 6.85 -6.19 7.17
C GLY A 371 5.81 -5.48 6.31
N TYR A 372 5.61 -6.00 5.11
CA TYR A 372 4.62 -5.52 4.17
C TYR A 372 4.10 -6.69 3.33
N VAL A 373 2.78 -6.86 3.31
CA VAL A 373 2.11 -7.97 2.62
C VAL A 373 1.39 -7.48 1.37
N TYR A 374 1.64 -8.13 0.23
CA TYR A 374 0.98 -7.85 -1.04
C TYR A 374 -0.12 -8.89 -1.27
N ILE A 375 -1.38 -8.52 -1.02
CA ILE A 375 -2.51 -9.46 -1.00
C ILE A 375 -2.85 -9.98 -2.41
N GLU A 376 -2.57 -9.18 -3.45
CA GLU A 376 -2.90 -9.50 -4.84
C GLU A 376 -2.16 -10.72 -5.40
N ASP A 377 -0.92 -10.95 -4.98
CA ASP A 377 -0.06 -12.05 -5.48
C ASP A 377 0.54 -12.94 -4.38
N GLY A 378 0.42 -12.56 -3.10
CA GLY A 378 0.95 -13.32 -1.97
C GLY A 378 2.44 -13.11 -1.71
N ARG A 379 3.05 -12.07 -2.28
CA ARG A 379 4.40 -11.64 -1.89
C ARG A 379 4.40 -11.04 -0.49
N ILE A 380 5.31 -11.52 0.34
CA ILE A 380 5.46 -11.11 1.72
C ILE A 380 6.91 -10.70 1.93
N HIS A 381 7.11 -9.45 2.34
CA HIS A 381 8.42 -8.90 2.70
C HIS A 381 8.42 -8.64 4.20
N ASN A 382 9.23 -9.35 4.98
CA ASN A 382 9.47 -9.06 6.38
C ASN A 382 10.90 -8.58 6.59
N SER A 383 11.14 -7.76 7.60
CA SER A 383 12.45 -7.22 7.93
C SER A 383 12.63 -7.13 9.44
N LEU A 384 13.79 -7.56 9.92
CA LEU A 384 14.16 -7.50 11.34
C LEU A 384 15.24 -6.43 11.56
N TYR A 385 15.05 -5.60 12.58
CA TYR A 385 15.83 -4.41 12.93
C TYR A 385 16.32 -4.46 14.38
N ASN A 386 17.32 -3.63 14.70
CA ASN A 386 17.95 -3.52 16.04
C ASN A 386 18.61 -4.84 16.50
N MET A 387 19.19 -5.57 15.55
CA MET A 387 19.75 -6.91 15.76
C MET A 387 20.96 -6.88 16.72
N PRO A 388 21.03 -7.77 17.73
CA PRO A 388 22.20 -7.90 18.58
C PRO A 388 23.41 -8.50 17.83
N LEU A 389 24.58 -8.48 18.47
CA LEU A 389 25.88 -8.91 17.90
C LEU A 389 25.90 -10.33 17.29
N ILE A 390 24.94 -11.20 17.62
CA ILE A 390 24.71 -12.51 16.97
C ILE A 390 23.90 -12.41 15.66
N HIS A 391 24.08 -11.32 14.90
CA HIS A 391 23.25 -10.92 13.75
C HIS A 391 23.13 -12.00 12.66
N SER A 392 24.17 -12.80 12.43
CA SER A 392 24.17 -13.87 11.43
C SER A 392 23.14 -14.97 11.74
N ASN A 393 23.02 -15.39 13.00
CA ASN A 393 22.14 -16.49 13.42
C ASN A 393 20.67 -16.24 13.06
N PHE A 394 20.21 -15.00 13.16
CA PHE A 394 18.80 -14.62 12.98
C PHE A 394 18.26 -14.86 11.56
N GLN A 395 19.12 -15.06 10.55
CA GLN A 395 18.69 -15.48 9.20
C GLN A 395 17.95 -16.84 9.22
N GLN A 396 18.10 -17.61 10.29
CA GLN A 396 17.42 -18.89 10.51
C GLN A 396 15.95 -18.74 10.99
N LEU A 397 15.48 -17.52 11.29
CA LEU A 397 14.11 -17.30 11.80
C LEU A 397 13.02 -17.21 10.72
N LEU A 398 13.20 -17.82 9.54
CA LEU A 398 12.11 -17.91 8.55
C LEU A 398 10.80 -18.49 9.14
N PRO A 399 10.80 -19.51 10.03
CA PRO A 399 9.59 -20.04 10.68
C PRO A 399 8.77 -19.03 11.51
N LEU A 400 9.32 -17.86 11.83
CA LEU A 400 8.61 -16.77 12.50
C LEU A 400 7.48 -16.18 11.63
N PHE A 401 7.63 -16.25 10.32
CA PHE A 401 6.73 -15.61 9.36
C PHE A 401 5.68 -16.57 8.79
N ASN A 402 5.78 -17.88 9.04
CA ASN A 402 4.83 -18.91 8.57
C ASN A 402 3.35 -18.54 8.79
N THR A 403 3.04 -17.89 9.92
CA THR A 403 1.67 -17.47 10.24
C THR A 403 1.22 -16.24 9.45
N ILE A 404 2.13 -15.30 9.11
CA ILE A 404 1.84 -14.19 8.18
C ILE A 404 1.61 -14.76 6.78
N ASN A 405 2.38 -15.79 6.39
CA ASN A 405 2.21 -16.52 5.14
C ASN A 405 0.85 -17.25 5.09
N TRP A 406 0.43 -17.91 6.17
CA TRP A 406 -0.92 -18.49 6.32
C TRP A 406 -2.04 -17.44 6.28
N LEU A 407 -1.82 -16.25 6.86
CA LEU A 407 -2.78 -15.15 6.84
C LEU A 407 -3.01 -14.60 5.42
N PHE A 408 -1.95 -14.28 4.67
CA PHE A 408 -2.03 -13.49 3.43
C PHE A 408 -1.65 -14.22 2.13
N GLY A 409 -1.30 -15.49 2.18
CA GLY A 409 -1.04 -16.27 0.97
C GLY A 409 -2.25 -16.32 0.01
N THR A 410 -1.98 -16.31 -1.29
CA THR A 410 -3.02 -16.28 -2.33
C THR A 410 -3.51 -17.69 -2.67
N ILE A 411 -4.81 -17.83 -2.95
CA ILE A 411 -5.41 -19.14 -3.22
C ILE A 411 -4.87 -19.70 -4.53
N HIS A 412 -4.30 -20.91 -4.48
CA HIS A 412 -3.57 -21.54 -5.59
C HIS A 412 -4.49 -21.88 -6.77
N ARG A 413 -5.69 -22.40 -6.49
CA ARG A 413 -6.67 -22.82 -7.51
C ARG A 413 -7.99 -22.14 -7.24
N PHE A 414 -8.52 -21.43 -8.23
CA PHE A 414 -9.83 -20.75 -8.15
C PHE A 414 -11.02 -21.72 -7.93
N SER A 415 -10.79 -23.04 -8.04
CA SER A 415 -11.75 -24.10 -7.70
C SER A 415 -11.84 -24.44 -6.21
N ASP A 416 -10.83 -24.07 -5.41
CA ASP A 416 -10.73 -24.49 -4.00
C ASP A 416 -11.57 -23.54 -3.13
N PRO A 417 -12.66 -24.01 -2.48
CA PRO A 417 -13.62 -23.15 -1.79
C PRO A 417 -13.14 -22.82 -0.37
N ILE A 418 -12.00 -22.13 -0.28
CA ILE A 418 -11.30 -21.86 0.99
C ILE A 418 -11.07 -20.36 1.20
N ASP A 419 -11.34 -19.89 2.42
CA ASP A 419 -10.89 -18.58 2.91
C ASP A 419 -9.39 -18.69 3.28
N ASN A 420 -8.59 -17.65 3.01
CA ASN A 420 -7.23 -17.55 3.55
C ASN A 420 -7.24 -17.23 5.06
N GLY A 421 -6.09 -17.33 5.74
CA GLY A 421 -6.04 -17.17 7.19
C GLY A 421 -6.53 -15.81 7.67
N PHE A 422 -6.30 -14.73 6.91
CA PHE A 422 -6.82 -13.41 7.25
C PHE A 422 -8.34 -13.35 7.08
N ALA A 423 -8.89 -13.93 6.01
CA ALA A 423 -10.35 -14.05 5.84
C ALA A 423 -11.01 -14.90 6.94
N LEU A 424 -10.34 -15.90 7.48
CA LEU A 424 -10.84 -16.68 8.62
C LEU A 424 -10.82 -15.89 9.95
N THR A 425 -9.78 -15.09 10.19
CA THR A 425 -9.49 -14.52 11.54
C THR A 425 -9.73 -13.02 11.69
N GLY A 426 -9.67 -12.25 10.60
CA GLY A 426 -9.50 -10.79 10.66
C GLY A 426 -8.14 -10.36 11.23
N GLY A 427 -7.13 -11.25 11.15
CA GLY A 427 -5.80 -11.04 11.72
C GLY A 427 -5.72 -11.21 13.24
N VAL A 428 -6.77 -11.71 13.90
CA VAL A 428 -6.78 -11.95 15.36
C VAL A 428 -6.64 -13.45 15.65
N LEU A 429 -5.46 -13.86 16.11
CA LEU A 429 -5.15 -15.24 16.49
C LEU A 429 -3.95 -15.29 17.45
N ASN A 430 -3.84 -16.40 18.18
CA ASN A 430 -2.62 -16.77 18.91
C ASN A 430 -1.95 -17.95 18.20
N ARG A 431 -0.62 -17.98 18.22
CA ARG A 431 0.19 -19.06 17.64
C ARG A 431 1.28 -19.49 18.61
N SER A 432 1.34 -20.78 18.88
CA SER A 432 2.38 -21.43 19.69
C SER A 432 3.13 -22.41 18.79
N ALA A 433 4.46 -22.31 18.72
CA ALA A 433 5.27 -23.17 17.86
C ALA A 433 6.56 -23.66 18.53
N LEU A 434 6.88 -24.92 18.30
CA LEU A 434 8.10 -25.60 18.70
C LEU A 434 8.89 -25.97 17.45
N ILE A 435 10.13 -25.47 17.36
CA ILE A 435 11.03 -25.69 16.23
C ILE A 435 12.23 -26.49 16.73
N ARG A 436 12.55 -27.58 16.06
CA ARG A 436 13.71 -28.45 16.31
C ARG A 436 14.60 -28.44 15.08
N THR A 437 15.91 -28.20 15.25
CA THR A 437 16.87 -28.24 14.14
C THR A 437 17.66 -29.54 14.13
N PHE A 438 17.88 -30.09 12.94
CA PHE A 438 18.67 -31.31 12.71
C PHE A 438 19.63 -31.10 11.56
N GLU A 439 20.76 -31.81 11.58
CA GLU A 439 21.68 -31.89 10.45
C GLU A 439 21.22 -33.02 9.52
N VAL A 440 21.20 -32.80 8.20
CA VAL A 440 20.49 -33.69 7.25
C VAL A 440 21.04 -35.12 7.22
N ASP A 441 22.33 -35.30 7.54
CA ASP A 441 23.01 -36.60 7.56
C ASP A 441 23.09 -37.23 8.96
N ASN A 442 22.53 -36.62 10.01
CA ASN A 442 22.66 -37.08 11.40
C ASN A 442 21.43 -36.78 12.26
N THR A 443 20.79 -37.79 12.85
CA THR A 443 19.51 -37.66 13.58
C THR A 443 19.61 -37.02 14.97
N THR A 444 20.70 -36.29 15.25
CA THR A 444 20.91 -35.54 16.48
C THR A 444 20.31 -34.14 16.38
N GLU A 445 19.45 -33.80 17.34
CA GLU A 445 18.88 -32.46 17.50
C GLU A 445 19.98 -31.45 17.87
N GLN A 446 20.12 -30.40 17.05
CA GLN A 446 21.16 -29.37 17.16
C GLN A 446 20.68 -28.14 17.96
N SER A 447 19.38 -27.84 17.94
CA SER A 447 18.78 -26.73 18.69
C SER A 447 17.28 -26.87 18.86
N ILE A 448 16.72 -26.22 19.88
CA ILE A 448 15.28 -26.10 20.13
C ILE A 448 14.92 -24.62 20.27
N LEU A 449 13.87 -24.17 19.59
CA LEU A 449 13.33 -22.82 19.71
C LEU A 449 11.81 -22.87 19.92
N THR A 450 11.31 -22.20 20.95
CA THR A 450 9.87 -21.94 21.12
C THR A 450 9.52 -20.52 20.69
N ILE A 451 8.36 -20.36 20.05
CA ILE A 451 7.82 -19.08 19.59
C ILE A 451 6.35 -18.99 20.01
N GLU A 452 6.02 -17.96 20.78
CA GLU A 452 4.64 -17.54 21.06
C GLU A 452 4.35 -16.22 20.34
N GLN A 453 3.27 -16.16 19.56
CA GLN A 453 2.86 -14.99 18.80
C GLN A 453 1.39 -14.64 19.03
N TYR A 454 1.14 -13.37 19.37
CA TYR A 454 -0.20 -12.82 19.57
C TYR A 454 -0.49 -11.78 18.49
N PHE A 455 -1.32 -12.13 17.52
CA PHE A 455 -1.76 -11.22 16.46
C PHE A 455 -3.01 -10.48 16.93
N ARG A 456 -2.95 -9.14 16.98
CA ARG A 456 -4.02 -8.29 17.55
C ARG A 456 -5.06 -7.84 16.52
N GLY A 457 -4.93 -8.30 15.27
CA GLY A 457 -5.69 -7.76 14.13
C GLY A 457 -5.05 -6.49 13.58
N ILE A 458 -5.73 -5.88 12.61
CA ILE A 458 -5.30 -4.60 12.04
C ILE A 458 -5.90 -3.47 12.86
N GLU A 459 -5.05 -2.51 13.24
CA GLU A 459 -5.43 -1.32 13.99
C GLU A 459 -4.74 -0.11 13.33
N SER A 460 -5.50 0.96 13.05
CA SER A 460 -5.03 2.12 12.27
C SER A 460 -4.38 1.79 10.91
N GLY A 461 -4.77 0.68 10.27
CA GLY A 461 -4.22 0.21 8.99
C GLY A 461 -2.91 -0.59 9.08
N VAL A 462 -2.49 -1.00 10.29
CA VAL A 462 -1.28 -1.80 10.54
C VAL A 462 -1.64 -3.11 11.23
N LEU A 463 -1.11 -4.26 10.76
CA LEU A 463 -1.23 -5.53 11.49
C LEU A 463 -0.23 -5.57 12.64
N HIS A 464 -0.71 -5.73 13.87
CA HIS A 464 0.14 -5.82 15.06
C HIS A 464 0.38 -7.28 15.49
N VAL A 465 1.65 -7.64 15.69
CA VAL A 465 2.07 -8.94 16.24
C VAL A 465 3.05 -8.78 17.41
N GLU A 466 2.70 -9.33 18.57
CA GLU A 466 3.60 -9.43 19.72
C GLU A 466 4.24 -10.82 19.72
N THR A 467 5.57 -10.89 19.74
CA THR A 467 6.31 -12.15 19.64
C THR A 467 7.21 -12.35 20.87
N TYR A 468 7.15 -13.55 21.46
CA TYR A 468 8.09 -14.01 22.46
C TYR A 468 8.84 -15.24 21.94
N ILE A 469 10.17 -15.23 22.02
CA ILE A 469 11.04 -16.32 21.55
C ILE A 469 11.95 -16.79 22.68
N ASN A 470 12.08 -18.10 22.86
CA ASN A 470 13.06 -18.67 23.78
C ASN A 470 13.76 -19.91 23.20
N GLY A 471 15.04 -20.09 23.51
CA GLY A 471 15.80 -21.30 23.22
C GLY A 471 17.12 -21.03 22.51
N SER A 472 17.45 -21.88 21.54
CA SER A 472 18.72 -21.85 20.80
C SER A 472 18.55 -21.95 19.29
N LEU A 473 19.52 -21.35 18.59
CA LEU A 473 19.73 -21.49 17.15
C LEU A 473 21.15 -22.01 16.89
N PRO A 474 21.35 -22.87 15.87
CA PRO A 474 22.69 -23.27 15.44
C PRO A 474 23.57 -22.05 15.18
N HIS A 475 24.83 -22.13 15.57
CA HIS A 475 25.81 -21.04 15.42
C HIS A 475 27.00 -21.51 14.57
N PRO A 476 26.88 -21.49 13.22
CA PRO A 476 28.01 -21.78 12.34
C PRO A 476 29.05 -20.66 12.41
N GLU A 477 30.33 -21.03 12.40
CA GLU A 477 31.41 -20.05 12.33
C GLU A 477 31.42 -19.35 10.97
N GLY A 478 31.51 -18.01 10.95
CA GLY A 478 31.67 -17.20 9.74
C GLY A 478 30.44 -16.41 9.31
N ASN A 479 30.53 -15.80 8.11
CA ASN A 479 29.46 -14.97 7.56
C ASN A 479 28.37 -15.86 6.94
N LEU A 480 27.26 -16.03 7.66
CA LEU A 480 26.16 -16.89 7.26
C LEU A 480 25.35 -16.30 6.09
N SER A 481 24.92 -17.18 5.19
CA SER A 481 23.87 -16.93 4.19
C SER A 481 22.97 -18.16 4.10
N VAL A 482 21.66 -17.96 4.14
CA VAL A 482 20.66 -19.05 4.22
C VAL A 482 19.93 -19.20 2.90
N THR A 483 19.94 -20.41 2.32
CA THR A 483 19.13 -20.77 1.15
C THR A 483 18.06 -21.78 1.58
N VAL A 484 16.80 -21.49 1.29
CA VAL A 484 15.65 -22.33 1.64
C VAL A 484 14.91 -22.70 0.35
N GLY A 485 14.65 -23.99 0.15
CA GLY A 485 13.87 -24.47 -0.99
C GLY A 485 12.37 -24.26 -0.81
N ASN A 486 11.61 -24.44 -1.90
CA ASN A 486 10.15 -24.43 -1.88
C ASN A 486 9.64 -25.44 -0.84
N ASN A 487 8.78 -25.02 0.09
CA ASN A 487 8.29 -25.85 1.19
C ASN A 487 6.77 -25.81 1.32
N ASN A 488 6.20 -26.87 1.93
CA ASN A 488 4.76 -27.04 2.12
C ASN A 488 4.46 -27.32 3.59
N ILE A 489 3.62 -26.48 4.21
CA ILE A 489 3.15 -26.63 5.58
C ILE A 489 1.68 -27.04 5.55
N LYS A 490 1.35 -28.21 6.09
CA LYS A 490 -0.03 -28.72 6.14
C LYS A 490 -0.64 -28.51 7.51
N TYR A 491 -1.53 -27.53 7.63
CA TYR A 491 -2.35 -27.29 8.81
C TYR A 491 -3.61 -28.17 8.76
N ILE A 492 -3.97 -28.78 9.89
CA ILE A 492 -5.09 -29.72 10.05
C ILE A 492 -5.98 -29.23 11.19
N LYS A 493 -7.27 -29.02 10.90
CA LYS A 493 -8.27 -28.56 11.86
C LYS A 493 -8.52 -29.65 12.92
N ARG A 494 -8.32 -29.33 14.20
CA ARG A 494 -8.62 -30.24 15.34
C ARG A 494 -10.02 -30.02 15.90
N SER A 495 -10.40 -28.76 16.04
CA SER A 495 -11.68 -28.30 16.56
C SER A 495 -12.04 -26.95 15.91
N LEU A 496 -13.14 -26.32 16.32
CA LEU A 496 -13.51 -24.98 15.85
C LEU A 496 -12.40 -23.98 16.23
N GLY A 497 -11.85 -23.27 15.24
CA GLY A 497 -10.82 -22.26 15.45
C GLY A 497 -9.45 -22.80 15.88
N HIS A 498 -9.21 -24.11 15.83
CA HIS A 498 -7.92 -24.73 16.21
C HIS A 498 -7.32 -25.53 15.04
N TYR A 499 -6.10 -25.19 14.64
CA TYR A 499 -5.32 -25.91 13.63
C TYR A 499 -3.93 -26.27 14.15
N ASP A 500 -3.50 -27.52 13.98
CA ASP A 500 -2.10 -27.90 14.14
C ASP A 500 -1.45 -28.14 12.77
N ALA A 501 -0.18 -27.80 12.61
CA ALA A 501 0.69 -28.36 11.57
C ALA A 501 1.88 -29.09 12.19
N LYS A 502 2.34 -30.13 11.48
CA LYS A 502 3.70 -30.65 11.64
C LYS A 502 4.35 -30.66 10.26
N SER A 503 5.49 -29.99 10.10
CA SER A 503 6.22 -29.91 8.84
C SER A 503 7.72 -30.12 9.04
N LEU A 504 8.37 -30.65 8.01
CA LEU A 504 9.83 -30.80 7.94
C LEU A 504 10.31 -30.01 6.73
N THR A 505 11.21 -29.04 6.94
CA THR A 505 11.75 -28.16 5.89
C THR A 505 13.27 -28.17 5.89
N SER A 506 13.87 -28.68 4.81
CA SER A 506 15.32 -28.64 4.62
C SER A 506 15.81 -27.28 4.13
N TYR A 507 16.98 -26.86 4.60
CA TYR A 507 17.64 -25.60 4.26
C TYR A 507 19.16 -25.77 4.24
N SER A 508 19.85 -24.97 3.43
CA SER A 508 21.31 -24.96 3.35
C SER A 508 21.88 -23.69 3.96
N LEU A 509 22.70 -23.86 4.99
CA LEU A 509 23.48 -22.81 5.64
C LEU A 509 24.84 -22.69 4.95
N ILE A 510 24.99 -21.69 4.09
CA ILE A 510 26.26 -21.40 3.42
C ILE A 510 27.01 -20.38 4.29
N SER A 511 27.96 -20.85 5.10
CA SER A 511 28.88 -19.96 5.82
C SER A 511 30.09 -19.63 4.96
N LYS A 512 30.48 -18.36 4.96
CA LYS A 512 31.71 -17.86 4.32
C LYS A 512 32.77 -17.63 5.39
N LEU A 513 33.83 -18.43 5.31
CA LEU A 513 35.10 -18.22 5.99
C LEU A 513 36.10 -17.63 4.98
N ASP A 514 36.76 -16.54 5.36
CA ASP A 514 37.54 -15.67 4.46
C ASP A 514 38.58 -16.42 3.60
N THR A 515 38.69 -16.19 2.28
CA THR A 515 37.83 -15.44 1.33
C THR A 515 37.41 -16.30 0.12
N ASN A 516 37.56 -17.62 0.22
CA ASN A 516 37.27 -18.57 -0.87
C ASN A 516 36.77 -19.95 -0.39
N SER A 517 36.52 -20.14 0.91
CA SER A 517 35.96 -21.37 1.47
C SER A 517 34.52 -21.14 1.95
N THR A 518 33.56 -21.62 1.16
CA THR A 518 32.17 -21.78 1.58
C THR A 518 31.99 -23.16 2.21
N ILE A 519 31.53 -23.22 3.47
CA ILE A 519 31.05 -24.47 4.07
C ILE A 519 29.53 -24.43 4.00
N THR A 520 28.93 -25.45 3.38
CA THR A 520 27.48 -25.61 3.30
C THR A 520 27.03 -26.69 4.28
N TYR A 521 26.39 -26.30 5.37
CA TYR A 521 25.72 -27.25 6.28
C TYR A 521 24.29 -27.47 5.79
N ASN A 522 23.94 -28.72 5.50
CA ASN A 522 22.57 -29.07 5.16
C ASN A 522 21.81 -29.39 6.44
N MET A 523 20.77 -28.62 6.70
CA MET A 523 20.00 -28.65 7.94
C MET A 523 18.51 -28.86 7.63
N SER A 524 17.71 -29.21 8.64
CA SER A 524 16.26 -29.21 8.55
C SER A 524 15.61 -28.67 9.81
N TYR A 525 14.49 -27.96 9.64
CA TYR A 525 13.57 -27.60 10.70
C TYR A 525 12.45 -28.63 10.73
N GLU A 526 12.28 -29.33 11.85
CA GLU A 526 10.96 -29.85 12.21
C GLU A 526 10.20 -28.73 12.95
N ILE A 527 8.98 -28.45 12.52
CA ILE A 527 8.13 -27.39 13.08
C ILE A 527 6.82 -28.06 13.52
N GLU A 528 6.53 -27.99 14.81
CA GLU A 528 5.21 -28.27 15.38
C GLU A 528 4.56 -26.92 15.67
N ASP A 529 3.45 -26.61 15.00
CA ASP A 529 2.83 -25.28 14.95
C ASP A 529 1.35 -25.40 15.31
N SER A 530 0.84 -24.54 16.19
CA SER A 530 -0.55 -24.58 16.64
C SER A 530 -1.17 -23.18 16.61
N LEU A 531 -2.28 -23.04 15.88
CA LEU A 531 -3.03 -21.80 15.65
C LEU A 531 -4.37 -21.86 16.37
N THR A 532 -4.66 -20.85 17.20
CA THR A 532 -5.94 -20.69 17.91
C THR A 532 -6.59 -19.34 17.60
N PHE A 533 -7.85 -19.36 17.17
CA PHE A 533 -8.63 -18.17 16.83
C PHE A 533 -10.13 -18.38 17.06
N TYR A 534 -10.93 -17.30 16.98
CA TYR A 534 -12.38 -17.41 17.05
C TYR A 534 -12.97 -17.83 15.69
N GLU A 535 -13.62 -18.99 15.65
CA GLU A 535 -14.42 -19.46 14.50
C GLU A 535 -15.91 -19.49 14.87
N CYS A 536 -16.80 -19.10 13.95
CA CYS A 536 -18.24 -19.10 14.19
C CYS A 536 -18.81 -20.53 14.29
N PRO A 537 -19.37 -20.97 15.44
CA PRO A 537 -19.86 -22.35 15.61
C PRO A 537 -21.00 -22.75 14.66
N HIS A 538 -21.75 -21.76 14.15
CA HIS A 538 -22.90 -21.98 13.27
C HIS A 538 -22.52 -22.17 11.78
N ASN A 539 -21.27 -21.92 11.39
CA ASN A 539 -20.76 -22.22 10.05
C ASN A 539 -19.39 -22.94 10.10
N PRO A 540 -19.34 -24.19 10.61
CA PRO A 540 -18.11 -24.97 10.78
C PRO A 540 -17.49 -25.42 9.44
N HIS A 541 -18.17 -25.15 8.32
CA HIS A 541 -17.74 -25.48 6.96
C HIS A 541 -16.95 -24.35 6.29
N ARG A 542 -16.95 -23.13 6.86
CA ARG A 542 -16.21 -21.98 6.31
C ARG A 542 -14.69 -22.17 6.36
N SER A 543 -14.17 -22.81 7.41
CA SER A 543 -12.75 -23.17 7.50
C SER A 543 -12.56 -24.67 7.13
N PRO A 544 -11.70 -25.00 6.16
CA PRO A 544 -11.57 -26.36 5.62
C PRO A 544 -10.81 -27.27 6.59
N LYS A 545 -11.04 -28.59 6.52
CA LYS A 545 -10.39 -29.58 7.40
C LYS A 545 -8.86 -29.57 7.30
N GLU A 546 -8.33 -29.26 6.12
CA GLU A 546 -6.90 -29.23 5.82
C GLU A 546 -6.59 -27.98 4.99
N ILE A 547 -5.47 -27.33 5.28
CA ILE A 547 -4.93 -26.18 4.54
C ILE A 547 -3.47 -26.48 4.25
N VAL A 548 -3.06 -26.44 2.98
CA VAL A 548 -1.66 -26.49 2.56
C VAL A 548 -1.20 -25.06 2.25
N VAL A 549 -0.19 -24.59 2.98
CA VAL A 549 0.54 -23.35 2.70
C VAL A 549 1.81 -23.71 1.97
N SER A 550 1.99 -23.19 0.77
CA SER A 550 3.13 -23.43 -0.11
C SER A 550 3.97 -22.16 -0.20
N ASN A 551 5.16 -22.20 0.38
CA ASN A 551 6.14 -21.12 0.33
C ASN A 551 7.08 -21.35 -0.84
N GLN A 552 7.15 -20.38 -1.75
CA GLN A 552 7.96 -20.40 -2.97
C GLN A 552 8.88 -19.16 -3.02
N ASP A 553 9.91 -19.20 -3.85
CA ASP A 553 10.84 -18.08 -4.12
C ASP A 553 11.39 -17.42 -2.85
N SER A 554 11.73 -18.25 -1.85
CA SER A 554 12.14 -17.77 -0.52
C SER A 554 13.57 -17.24 -0.55
N HIS A 555 13.74 -15.94 -0.30
CA HIS A 555 15.04 -15.25 -0.36
C HIS A 555 15.30 -14.48 0.93
N ILE A 556 16.55 -14.51 1.39
CA ILE A 556 17.00 -13.88 2.62
C ILE A 556 18.16 -12.94 2.29
N TYR A 557 17.96 -11.64 2.51
CA TYR A 557 18.92 -10.58 2.23
C TYR A 557 19.40 -9.96 3.53
N HIS A 558 20.69 -10.00 3.78
CA HIS A 558 21.33 -9.51 5.00
C HIS A 558 22.23 -8.31 4.68
N SER A 559 21.91 -7.15 5.27
CA SER A 559 22.74 -5.93 5.20
C SER A 559 23.53 -5.79 6.49
N ILE A 560 24.87 -5.89 6.38
CA ILE A 560 25.79 -5.69 7.50
C ILE A 560 25.85 -4.19 7.86
N GLU A 561 25.72 -3.30 6.88
CA GLU A 561 25.82 -1.84 7.05
C GLU A 561 24.62 -1.26 7.82
N ASP A 562 23.41 -1.77 7.55
CA ASP A 562 22.16 -1.33 8.19
C ASP A 562 21.72 -2.25 9.36
N THR A 563 22.54 -3.24 9.74
CA THR A 563 22.22 -4.34 10.68
C THR A 563 20.84 -4.99 10.47
N THR A 564 20.38 -5.13 9.23
CA THR A 564 19.02 -5.63 8.90
C THR A 564 19.02 -6.95 8.15
N ILE A 565 18.05 -7.80 8.47
CA ILE A 565 17.76 -9.04 7.75
C ILE A 565 16.38 -8.92 7.13
N ARG A 566 16.27 -9.11 5.81
CA ARG A 566 15.03 -9.02 5.03
C ARG A 566 14.69 -10.39 4.47
N PHE A 567 13.48 -10.86 4.75
CA PHE A 567 12.92 -12.12 4.31
C PHE A 567 11.88 -11.82 3.23
N PHE A 568 12.02 -12.46 2.07
CA PHE A 568 11.05 -12.42 0.99
C PHE A 568 10.50 -13.83 0.76
N THR A 569 9.19 -13.95 0.53
CA THR A 569 8.54 -15.22 0.19
C THR A 569 7.30 -14.94 -0.66
N VAL A 570 7.07 -15.79 -1.68
CA VAL A 570 5.78 -15.87 -2.38
C VAL A 570 4.98 -17.00 -1.73
N THR A 571 3.79 -16.71 -1.20
CA THR A 571 2.96 -17.72 -0.54
C THR A 571 1.69 -18.02 -1.32
N LYS A 572 1.47 -19.31 -1.62
CA LYS A 572 0.21 -19.86 -2.13
C LYS A 572 -0.49 -20.72 -1.08
N ILE A 573 -1.82 -20.81 -1.13
CA ILE A 573 -2.64 -21.59 -0.19
C ILE A 573 -3.63 -22.46 -0.97
N GLY A 574 -3.80 -23.73 -0.60
CA GLY A 574 -4.72 -24.65 -1.28
C GLY A 574 -5.19 -25.81 -0.41
N THR A 575 -6.14 -26.60 -0.91
CA THR A 575 -6.50 -27.92 -0.32
C THR A 575 -5.48 -29.00 -0.66
N GLN A 576 -4.62 -28.75 -1.66
CA GLN A 576 -3.55 -29.62 -2.12
C GLN A 576 -2.31 -28.77 -2.39
N ALA A 577 -1.12 -29.37 -2.26
CA ALA A 577 0.12 -28.75 -2.73
C ALA A 577 0.08 -28.53 -4.26
N PRO A 578 0.82 -27.54 -4.79
CA PRO A 578 1.07 -27.42 -6.21
C PRO A 578 1.62 -28.70 -6.82
N LYS A 579 1.25 -28.97 -8.07
CA LYS A 579 2.04 -29.90 -8.90
C LYS A 579 3.38 -29.22 -9.19
N PHE A 580 4.44 -30.01 -9.17
CA PHE A 580 5.82 -29.60 -9.44
C PHE A 580 5.91 -28.78 -10.74
N ASP A 581 6.62 -27.64 -10.72
CA ASP A 581 6.85 -26.88 -11.94
C ASP A 581 7.86 -27.64 -12.83
N PRO A 582 7.48 -28.06 -14.05
CA PRO A 582 8.35 -28.86 -14.91
C PRO A 582 9.61 -28.10 -15.40
N CYS A 583 9.76 -26.82 -15.09
CA CYS A 583 10.94 -26.00 -15.34
C CYS A 583 11.93 -25.91 -14.16
N ASP A 584 11.55 -26.28 -12.92
CA ASP A 584 12.40 -26.18 -11.71
C ASP A 584 13.75 -26.91 -11.85
N SER A 585 13.82 -27.94 -12.69
CA SER A 585 15.04 -28.73 -12.95
C SER A 585 16.03 -28.10 -13.94
N SER A 586 15.76 -26.88 -14.44
CA SER A 586 16.49 -26.24 -15.55
C SER A 586 16.66 -27.17 -16.78
N PRO A 587 15.57 -27.72 -17.35
CA PRO A 587 15.63 -28.80 -18.34
C PRO A 587 15.99 -28.33 -19.77
N CYS A 588 16.04 -27.03 -20.00
CA CYS A 588 16.32 -26.42 -21.31
C CYS A 588 17.80 -26.10 -21.51
N HIS A 589 18.21 -25.88 -22.77
CA HIS A 589 19.53 -25.38 -23.10
C HIS A 589 19.78 -24.01 -22.45
N GLY A 590 21.00 -23.72 -21.98
CA GLY A 590 21.34 -22.53 -21.19
C GLY A 590 21.13 -21.16 -21.86
N PHE A 591 20.71 -21.15 -23.14
CA PHE A 591 20.31 -19.96 -23.90
C PHE A 591 18.86 -20.08 -24.42
N ALA A 592 18.00 -20.76 -23.66
CA ALA A 592 16.57 -20.90 -23.90
C ALA A 592 15.76 -20.60 -22.63
N GLN A 593 14.57 -20.02 -22.83
CA GLN A 593 13.56 -19.88 -21.80
C GLN A 593 12.73 -21.17 -21.70
N CYS A 594 12.54 -21.66 -20.48
CA CYS A 594 11.59 -22.73 -20.18
C CYS A 594 10.18 -22.15 -20.00
N ILE A 595 9.17 -22.81 -20.57
CA ILE A 595 7.76 -22.43 -20.53
C ILE A 595 6.97 -23.65 -20.01
N PRO A 596 6.42 -23.61 -18.78
CA PRO A 596 5.77 -24.77 -18.18
C PRO A 596 4.34 -24.99 -18.69
N ASN A 597 3.97 -26.26 -18.88
CA ASN A 597 2.62 -26.74 -19.16
C ASN A 597 2.10 -27.58 -17.98
N PHE A 598 1.32 -26.93 -17.12
CA PHE A 598 0.81 -27.52 -15.87
C PHE A 598 -0.30 -28.56 -16.05
N GLU A 599 -0.99 -28.57 -17.19
CA GLU A 599 -2.03 -29.57 -17.48
C GLU A 599 -1.41 -30.94 -17.79
N GLN A 600 -0.37 -30.94 -18.62
CA GLN A 600 0.33 -32.14 -19.07
C GLN A 600 1.53 -32.52 -18.18
N ASN A 601 1.95 -31.63 -17.28
CA ASN A 601 3.17 -31.76 -16.46
C ASN A 601 4.44 -31.85 -17.34
N THR A 602 4.49 -31.03 -18.38
CA THR A 602 5.57 -30.95 -19.38
C THR A 602 6.07 -29.51 -19.54
N HIS A 603 7.17 -29.28 -20.26
CA HIS A 603 7.67 -27.94 -20.58
C HIS A 603 7.95 -27.81 -22.08
N GLU A 604 7.87 -26.58 -22.59
CA GLU A 604 8.40 -26.18 -23.88
C GLU A 604 9.66 -25.33 -23.66
N CYS A 605 10.72 -25.58 -24.42
CA CYS A 605 11.95 -24.79 -24.38
C CYS A 605 12.04 -23.92 -25.63
N LYS A 606 12.24 -22.61 -25.46
CA LYS A 606 12.29 -21.65 -26.56
C LYS A 606 13.59 -20.85 -26.53
N CYS A 607 14.40 -20.92 -27.59
CA CYS A 607 15.66 -20.19 -27.66
C CYS A 607 15.47 -18.68 -27.44
N ASN A 608 16.42 -18.08 -26.73
CA ASN A 608 16.46 -16.65 -26.46
C ASN A 608 16.66 -15.86 -27.77
N SER A 609 16.28 -14.58 -27.77
CA SER A 609 16.51 -13.70 -28.93
C SER A 609 18.00 -13.63 -29.28
N GLY A 610 18.32 -13.68 -30.58
CA GLY A 610 19.69 -13.85 -31.08
C GLY A 610 20.14 -15.31 -31.26
N PHE A 611 19.29 -16.28 -30.90
CA PHE A 611 19.56 -17.71 -31.11
C PHE A 611 18.44 -18.45 -31.86
N LEU A 612 18.82 -19.51 -32.59
CA LEU A 612 17.92 -20.38 -33.33
C LEU A 612 18.21 -21.86 -33.01
N GLY A 613 17.18 -22.67 -32.77
CA GLY A 613 17.35 -24.09 -32.49
C GLY A 613 16.12 -24.74 -31.85
N ASP A 614 16.34 -25.87 -31.18
CA ASP A 614 15.28 -26.69 -30.56
C ASP A 614 14.95 -26.31 -29.12
N GLY A 615 15.70 -25.38 -28.51
CA GLY A 615 15.52 -24.93 -27.12
C GLY A 615 15.94 -25.94 -26.05
N VAL A 616 15.78 -27.24 -26.29
CA VAL A 616 16.03 -28.32 -25.31
C VAL A 616 17.51 -28.70 -25.24
N ARG A 617 18.18 -28.79 -26.39
CA ARG A 617 19.59 -29.23 -26.50
C ARG A 617 20.48 -28.29 -27.28
N ARG A 618 19.90 -27.44 -28.12
CA ARG A 618 20.66 -26.59 -29.03
C ARG A 618 19.94 -25.27 -29.27
N CYS A 619 20.62 -24.18 -28.95
CA CYS A 619 20.33 -22.85 -29.45
C CYS A 619 21.63 -22.33 -30.07
N ASP A 620 21.71 -22.34 -31.39
CA ASP A 620 22.86 -21.82 -32.13
C ASP A 620 22.76 -20.30 -32.25
N ASP A 621 23.91 -19.65 -32.25
CA ASP A 621 24.07 -18.23 -32.56
C ASP A 621 23.52 -17.89 -33.95
N ILE A 622 22.61 -16.91 -34.05
CA ILE A 622 22.14 -16.40 -35.34
C ILE A 622 23.21 -15.48 -35.91
N ASN A 623 23.65 -15.72 -37.14
CA ASN A 623 24.62 -14.83 -37.77
C ASN A 623 23.95 -13.63 -38.46
N GLU A 624 23.53 -12.62 -37.69
CA GLU A 624 22.87 -11.43 -38.27
C GLU A 624 23.79 -10.66 -39.24
N CYS A 625 25.12 -10.78 -39.06
CA CYS A 625 26.09 -10.13 -39.95
C CYS A 625 25.97 -10.51 -41.43
N ILE A 626 25.36 -11.65 -41.76
CA ILE A 626 25.05 -12.05 -43.14
C ILE A 626 24.16 -10.99 -43.83
N GLN A 627 23.28 -10.30 -43.10
CA GLN A 627 22.38 -9.28 -43.64
C GLN A 627 23.00 -7.88 -43.72
N SER A 628 24.29 -7.73 -43.39
CA SER A 628 25.03 -6.45 -43.36
C SER A 628 24.35 -5.32 -42.55
N PRO A 629 23.95 -5.54 -41.28
CA PRO A 629 23.22 -4.55 -40.47
C PRO A 629 24.06 -3.35 -39.97
N CYS A 630 25.37 -3.32 -40.23
CA CYS A 630 26.30 -2.30 -39.73
C CYS A 630 26.55 -1.16 -40.72
N HIS A 631 27.20 -0.10 -40.24
CA HIS A 631 27.62 1.03 -41.08
C HIS A 631 28.55 0.59 -42.22
N SER A 632 28.53 1.28 -43.36
CA SER A 632 29.43 1.02 -44.49
C SER A 632 30.92 1.09 -44.12
N ASN A 633 31.28 1.98 -43.19
CA ASN A 633 32.62 2.09 -42.61
C ASN A 633 32.82 1.27 -41.32
N ALA A 634 32.03 0.23 -41.11
CA ALA A 634 32.19 -0.76 -40.05
C ALA A 634 32.41 -2.17 -40.60
N ILE A 635 32.88 -3.06 -39.73
CA ILE A 635 32.89 -4.51 -39.87
C ILE A 635 31.79 -5.03 -38.96
N CYS A 636 30.94 -5.91 -39.47
CA CYS A 636 30.05 -6.68 -38.62
C CYS A 636 30.80 -7.93 -38.13
N THR A 637 30.85 -8.11 -36.83
CA THR A 637 31.38 -9.31 -36.17
C THR A 637 30.26 -9.97 -35.38
N ASN A 638 29.94 -11.22 -35.69
CA ASN A 638 28.97 -11.94 -34.88
C ASN A 638 29.57 -12.24 -33.51
N THR A 639 28.75 -12.09 -32.48
CA THR A 639 29.04 -12.49 -31.11
C THR A 639 27.99 -13.48 -30.66
N TYR A 640 28.24 -14.25 -29.61
CA TYR A 640 27.36 -15.38 -29.29
C TYR A 640 26.01 -14.90 -28.73
N GLY A 641 24.97 -14.91 -29.57
CA GLY A 641 23.60 -14.45 -29.28
C GLY A 641 23.27 -13.01 -29.68
N ASN A 642 24.13 -12.34 -30.45
CA ASN A 642 23.94 -10.96 -30.93
C ASN A 642 25.05 -10.59 -31.94
N PHE A 643 24.89 -9.56 -32.76
CA PHE A 643 25.99 -9.03 -33.56
C PHE A 643 26.58 -7.75 -32.95
N THR A 644 27.89 -7.57 -33.11
CA THR A 644 28.56 -6.30 -32.86
C THR A 644 29.00 -5.66 -34.16
N CYS A 645 28.83 -4.35 -34.24
CA CYS A 645 29.45 -3.54 -35.28
C CYS A 645 30.69 -2.88 -34.68
N GLU A 646 31.86 -3.11 -35.27
CA GLU A 646 33.09 -2.38 -34.94
C GLU A 646 33.46 -1.47 -36.12
N CYS A 647 33.88 -0.24 -35.85
CA CYS A 647 34.34 0.64 -36.92
C CYS A 647 35.61 0.10 -37.60
N LYS A 648 35.71 0.24 -38.92
CA LYS A 648 36.89 -0.20 -39.69
C LYS A 648 38.15 0.50 -39.17
N ARG A 649 39.31 -0.13 -39.37
CA ARG A 649 40.60 0.43 -38.92
C ARG A 649 40.75 1.88 -39.40
N ASN A 650 41.16 2.75 -38.48
CA ASN A 650 41.16 4.22 -38.61
C ASN A 650 39.76 4.88 -38.56
N TYR A 651 38.75 4.27 -37.90
CA TYR A 651 37.41 4.87 -37.66
C TYR A 651 36.93 4.71 -36.18
N ILE A 652 36.19 5.68 -35.61
CA ILE A 652 35.68 5.72 -34.19
C ILE A 652 34.16 5.52 -34.13
N GLY A 653 33.64 4.66 -33.26
CA GLY A 653 32.23 4.76 -32.87
C GLY A 653 31.62 3.45 -32.47
N ASN A 654 30.30 3.40 -32.52
CA ASN A 654 29.48 2.24 -32.17
C ASN A 654 29.26 1.26 -33.34
N GLY A 655 30.02 1.40 -34.43
CA GLY A 655 29.92 0.57 -35.64
C GLY A 655 28.62 0.74 -36.45
N PHE A 656 27.57 1.31 -35.88
CA PHE A 656 26.42 1.83 -36.63
C PHE A 656 26.70 3.25 -37.18
N PHE A 657 27.70 3.97 -36.64
CA PHE A 657 28.29 5.22 -37.18
C PHE A 657 29.80 5.32 -36.84
N CYS A 658 30.65 5.90 -37.73
CA CYS A 658 32.13 5.73 -37.68
C CYS A 658 33.05 6.96 -38.05
N LYS A 659 34.05 7.23 -37.16
CA LYS A 659 35.07 8.35 -36.93
C LYS A 659 36.50 8.35 -37.58
N PRO A 660 37.58 8.77 -36.86
CA PRO A 660 38.96 8.13 -36.85
C PRO A 660 39.76 8.08 -35.49
N ILE A 661 40.49 6.97 -35.17
CA ILE A 661 41.32 6.73 -33.94
C ILE A 661 42.69 6.04 -34.19
N ASN A 662 43.59 6.04 -33.17
CA ASN A 662 44.97 5.49 -33.16
C ASN A 662 45.33 4.68 -31.85
N ASP A 663 45.81 3.41 -31.96
CA ASP A 663 46.84 2.53 -31.25
C ASP A 663 47.18 2.63 -29.70
N GLU A 664 47.85 1.72 -28.93
CA GLU A 664 48.48 0.34 -29.01
C GLU A 664 48.66 -0.37 -27.59
N ILE A 665 49.12 -1.66 -27.46
CA ILE A 665 49.14 -2.53 -26.21
C ILE A 665 50.34 -3.57 -26.09
N GLU A 666 50.67 -4.16 -24.91
CA GLU A 666 51.92 -4.93 -24.53
C GLU A 666 51.84 -6.51 -24.40
N THR A 667 52.94 -7.23 -24.00
CA THR A 667 53.06 -8.74 -24.05
C THR A 667 53.96 -9.43 -22.97
N CYS A 668 54.08 -10.77 -23.00
CA CYS A 668 54.81 -11.59 -22.00
C CYS A 668 56.34 -11.54 -22.04
N ALA A 669 56.96 -11.07 -23.13
CA ALA A 669 58.42 -11.00 -23.25
C ALA A 669 59.08 -10.03 -22.25
N THR A 670 58.28 -9.15 -21.63
CA THR A 670 58.72 -8.13 -20.66
C THR A 670 58.39 -8.48 -19.20
N LYS A 671 57.69 -9.60 -18.91
CA LYS A 671 57.18 -9.90 -17.55
C LYS A 671 57.94 -11.00 -16.81
N ILE A 672 58.19 -10.78 -15.52
CA ILE A 672 59.00 -11.62 -14.62
C ILE A 672 58.13 -12.09 -13.43
N CYS A 673 58.34 -13.32 -12.93
CA CYS A 673 57.50 -13.96 -11.91
C CYS A 673 58.25 -14.37 -10.61
N PRO A 674 57.54 -14.57 -9.48
CA PRO A 674 58.13 -14.97 -8.19
C PRO A 674 58.73 -16.39 -8.10
N GLN A 675 59.48 -16.66 -7.03
CA GLN A 675 60.04 -17.98 -6.75
C GLN A 675 58.94 -18.99 -6.36
N PHE A 676 59.15 -20.27 -6.69
CA PHE A 676 58.15 -21.34 -6.64
C PHE A 676 56.90 -21.09 -7.51
N SER A 677 56.96 -20.13 -8.44
CA SER A 677 55.91 -19.85 -9.43
C SER A 677 56.39 -20.03 -10.88
N THR A 678 55.46 -19.96 -11.84
CA THR A 678 55.69 -20.07 -13.30
C THR A 678 54.95 -18.95 -14.04
N CYS A 679 55.53 -18.42 -15.12
CA CYS A 679 54.91 -17.41 -15.99
C CYS A 679 54.06 -18.04 -17.11
N ILE A 680 52.92 -17.42 -17.42
CA ILE A 680 52.04 -17.76 -18.55
C ILE A 680 51.55 -16.49 -19.27
N GLN A 681 51.44 -16.56 -20.60
CA GLN A 681 50.81 -15.51 -21.40
C GLN A 681 49.30 -15.76 -21.47
N ASP A 682 48.52 -14.68 -21.35
CA ASP A 682 47.07 -14.73 -21.40
C ASP A 682 46.58 -14.88 -22.85
N PRO A 683 45.84 -15.96 -23.19
CA PRO A 683 45.49 -16.24 -24.59
C PRO A 683 44.52 -15.24 -25.23
N HIS A 684 43.76 -14.48 -24.43
CA HIS A 684 42.76 -13.53 -24.93
C HIS A 684 43.35 -12.11 -25.04
N THR A 685 43.93 -11.61 -23.96
CA THR A 685 44.42 -10.22 -23.86
C THR A 685 45.82 -10.02 -24.42
N ARG A 686 46.57 -11.10 -24.69
CA ARG A 686 48.01 -11.12 -25.03
C ARG A 686 48.95 -10.56 -23.93
N HIS A 687 48.41 -10.06 -22.83
CA HIS A 687 49.13 -9.71 -21.60
C HIS A 687 49.62 -10.95 -20.84
N ALA A 688 50.21 -10.79 -19.65
CA ALA A 688 51.01 -11.84 -18.98
C ALA A 688 50.78 -11.95 -17.46
N ARG A 689 50.93 -13.15 -16.87
CA ARG A 689 50.74 -13.41 -15.42
C ARG A 689 51.50 -14.63 -14.88
N CYS A 690 51.38 -14.91 -13.57
CA CYS A 690 52.17 -15.89 -12.79
C CYS A 690 51.30 -16.83 -11.93
N LEU A 691 51.77 -18.04 -11.57
CA LEU A 691 51.05 -19.04 -10.73
C LEU A 691 52.00 -19.92 -9.87
N CYS A 692 51.64 -20.25 -8.61
CA CYS A 692 52.46 -21.02 -7.63
C CYS A 692 52.30 -22.55 -7.72
N LYS A 693 53.10 -23.30 -6.93
CA LYS A 693 53.17 -24.78 -6.92
C LYS A 693 52.40 -25.46 -5.79
N GLU A 694 51.99 -26.71 -6.04
CA GLU A 694 51.14 -27.53 -5.17
C GLU A 694 51.74 -27.80 -3.79
N GLY A 695 50.87 -27.88 -2.76
CA GLY A 695 51.25 -27.93 -1.34
C GLY A 695 51.51 -26.56 -0.70
N TRP A 696 51.53 -25.47 -1.48
CA TRP A 696 51.78 -24.10 -1.01
C TRP A 696 50.72 -23.12 -1.58
N GLN A 697 49.89 -22.52 -0.72
CA GLN A 697 48.89 -21.51 -1.10
C GLN A 697 49.55 -20.13 -1.27
N MET A 698 49.20 -19.35 -2.29
CA MET A 698 49.84 -18.05 -2.56
C MET A 698 49.32 -16.92 -1.64
N THR A 699 50.22 -16.03 -1.23
CA THR A 699 50.08 -14.97 -0.23
C THR A 699 51.00 -13.80 -0.59
N ASP A 700 50.57 -12.54 -0.45
CA ASP A 700 51.41 -11.39 -0.76
C ASP A 700 52.42 -11.05 0.35
N ASP A 701 53.62 -10.62 -0.05
CA ASP A 701 54.68 -10.17 0.87
C ASP A 701 54.50 -8.68 1.16
N HIS A 702 54.05 -8.36 2.37
CA HIS A 702 53.69 -7.00 2.79
C HIS A 702 54.86 -6.18 3.38
N GLU A 703 56.06 -6.74 3.53
CA GLU A 703 57.14 -6.10 4.31
C GLU A 703 58.20 -5.35 3.48
N ASN A 704 58.06 -5.21 2.15
CA ASN A 704 59.01 -4.43 1.33
C ASN A 704 58.33 -3.55 0.26
N HIS A 705 58.22 -2.24 0.53
CA HIS A 705 57.58 -1.25 -0.35
C HIS A 705 58.58 -0.27 -1.02
N ILE A 706 58.74 -0.34 -2.35
CA ILE A 706 59.12 0.80 -3.21
C ILE A 706 58.34 0.71 -4.53
N ASN A 707 57.76 1.82 -5.00
CA ASN A 707 57.13 1.99 -6.33
C ASN A 707 56.07 0.97 -6.77
N GLY A 708 55.13 0.63 -5.88
CA GLY A 708 53.73 0.36 -6.28
C GLY A 708 53.42 -0.94 -7.04
N ASN A 709 54.26 -1.98 -6.95
CA ASN A 709 53.95 -3.33 -7.46
C ASN A 709 54.15 -4.39 -6.37
N TYR A 710 53.08 -5.12 -6.02
CA TYR A 710 53.11 -6.22 -5.06
C TYR A 710 53.80 -7.47 -5.65
N LYS A 711 54.32 -8.36 -4.79
CA LYS A 711 55.12 -9.53 -5.20
C LYS A 711 54.87 -10.74 -4.29
N SER A 712 54.19 -11.76 -4.81
CA SER A 712 53.60 -12.87 -4.02
C SER A 712 54.52 -14.09 -3.76
N ILE A 713 54.27 -14.83 -2.66
CA ILE A 713 54.98 -16.03 -2.11
C ILE A 713 53.98 -17.06 -1.50
N CYS A 714 54.31 -18.24 -0.89
CA CYS A 714 53.30 -19.34 -0.63
C CYS A 714 53.39 -20.20 0.72
N LYS A 715 52.31 -20.86 1.31
CA LYS A 715 52.18 -21.54 2.70
C LYS A 715 51.07 -22.71 2.94
N PRO A 716 50.94 -23.48 4.12
CA PRO A 716 50.09 -24.74 4.36
C PRO A 716 49.13 -24.92 5.65
N LYS A 717 48.48 -26.12 5.97
CA LYS A 717 47.44 -26.45 7.07
C LYS A 717 47.28 -27.96 7.64
N GLN A 718 46.50 -28.29 8.73
CA GLN A 718 46.17 -29.63 9.46
C GLN A 718 44.89 -29.60 10.44
N CYS A 719 44.31 -30.57 11.26
CA CYS A 719 44.07 -32.08 11.39
C CYS A 719 43.34 -32.59 12.75
N ASN A 720 42.45 -33.65 12.87
CA ASN A 720 41.90 -34.36 14.14
C ASN A 720 41.05 -35.70 13.97
N GLU A 721 41.25 -36.83 14.71
CA GLU A 721 40.37 -38.09 14.76
C GLU A 721 40.51 -39.11 15.98
N TYR A 722 39.41 -39.82 16.33
CA TYR A 722 39.21 -41.15 17.05
C TYR A 722 39.16 -41.33 18.63
N TYR A 723 38.38 -42.35 19.06
CA TYR A 723 37.93 -42.79 20.44
C TYR A 723 36.73 -42.03 21.07
N ASN A 724 35.83 -42.73 21.79
CA ASN A 724 34.45 -42.24 22.07
C ASN A 724 33.83 -42.70 23.42
N CYS A 725 32.86 -41.94 23.96
CA CYS A 725 32.12 -42.19 25.22
C CYS A 725 30.63 -42.56 24.99
N ASP A 726 29.88 -42.90 26.06
CA ASP A 726 28.40 -42.98 26.02
C ASP A 726 27.74 -41.62 25.78
N THR A 727 26.57 -41.60 25.13
CA THR A 727 25.87 -40.36 24.75
C THR A 727 25.31 -39.59 25.94
N ASN A 728 25.01 -40.26 27.05
CA ASN A 728 24.65 -39.64 28.32
C ASN A 728 25.87 -39.35 29.22
N ALA A 729 27.09 -39.43 28.66
CA ALA A 729 28.33 -39.06 29.31
C ALA A 729 29.10 -37.94 28.57
N ASN A 730 30.16 -37.43 29.19
CA ASN A 730 31.10 -36.44 28.64
C ASN A 730 32.53 -36.98 28.63
N CYS A 731 33.31 -36.66 27.58
CA CYS A 731 34.74 -37.01 27.47
C CYS A 731 35.64 -35.88 28.01
N VAL A 732 36.61 -36.21 28.87
CA VAL A 732 37.52 -35.22 29.49
C VAL A 732 38.95 -35.76 29.59
N ILE A 733 39.97 -34.90 29.48
CA ILE A 733 41.37 -35.29 29.77
C ILE A 733 41.58 -35.36 31.28
N ASN A 734 42.07 -36.50 31.75
CA ASN A 734 42.64 -36.65 33.08
C ASN A 734 44.07 -36.08 33.08
N GLU A 735 44.23 -34.87 33.60
CA GLU A 735 45.49 -34.10 33.52
C GLU A 735 46.69 -34.83 34.14
N ASN A 736 46.48 -35.73 35.11
CA ASN A 736 47.53 -36.49 35.77
C ASN A 736 48.06 -37.67 34.92
N THR A 737 47.27 -38.18 33.97
CA THR A 737 47.63 -39.33 33.13
C THR A 737 47.76 -38.98 31.64
N GLN A 738 47.32 -37.78 31.24
CA GLN A 738 47.28 -37.29 29.86
C GLN A 738 46.53 -38.26 28.92
N LYS A 739 45.40 -38.79 29.42
CA LYS A 739 44.46 -39.65 28.71
C LYS A 739 43.02 -39.19 28.91
N TYR A 740 42.14 -39.62 28.02
CA TYR A 740 40.72 -39.26 28.01
C TYR A 740 39.88 -40.28 28.79
N GLU A 741 38.90 -39.80 29.57
CA GLU A 741 37.98 -40.60 30.42
C GLU A 741 36.52 -40.07 30.30
N CYS A 742 35.53 -40.88 30.71
CA CYS A 742 34.09 -40.63 30.46
C CYS A 742 33.24 -40.60 31.76
N ILE A 743 32.26 -39.69 31.88
CA ILE A 743 31.43 -39.50 33.11
C ILE A 743 29.96 -39.19 32.77
N CYS A 744 28.98 -39.87 33.41
CA CYS A 744 27.53 -39.68 33.22
C CYS A 744 27.01 -38.26 33.57
N LYS A 745 25.92 -37.84 32.92
CA LYS A 745 25.22 -36.55 33.09
C LYS A 745 24.17 -36.57 34.22
N PRO A 746 23.83 -35.42 34.84
CA PRO A 746 22.85 -35.34 35.93
C PRO A 746 21.46 -35.87 35.55
N GLY A 747 20.74 -36.43 36.54
CA GLY A 747 19.45 -37.09 36.33
C GLY A 747 19.55 -38.56 35.91
N PHE A 748 20.75 -39.02 35.52
CA PHE A 748 21.04 -40.40 35.17
C PHE A 748 22.12 -40.98 36.12
N TYR A 749 22.04 -42.27 36.39
CA TYR A 749 22.97 -42.99 37.26
C TYR A 749 23.61 -44.17 36.50
N GLY A 750 24.92 -44.33 36.62
CA GLY A 750 25.71 -45.20 35.74
C GLY A 750 27.22 -45.12 35.93
N ASP A 751 27.98 -45.71 35.00
CA ASP A 751 29.45 -45.86 35.08
C ASP A 751 30.26 -44.96 34.12
N GLY A 752 29.60 -44.08 33.37
CA GLY A 752 30.21 -43.22 32.35
C GLY A 752 30.28 -43.85 30.95
N TYR A 753 29.95 -45.13 30.82
CA TYR A 753 29.74 -45.84 29.56
C TYR A 753 28.32 -46.44 29.43
N SER A 754 27.44 -46.25 30.43
CA SER A 754 26.00 -46.53 30.43
C SER A 754 25.29 -45.84 31.62
N CYS A 755 24.09 -45.25 31.46
CA CYS A 755 23.38 -44.45 32.51
C CYS A 755 21.81 -44.54 32.44
N THR A 756 21.05 -44.55 33.57
CA THR A 756 19.54 -44.70 33.62
C THR A 756 18.78 -43.95 34.78
N ALA A 757 17.42 -43.94 34.82
CA ALA A 757 16.54 -43.10 35.72
C ALA A 757 15.17 -43.75 36.19
N HIS A 758 14.35 -43.08 37.06
CA HIS A 758 13.09 -43.64 37.69
C HIS A 758 11.97 -42.59 38.06
N PHE A 759 10.74 -43.04 38.44
CA PHE A 759 9.46 -42.28 38.59
C PHE A 759 8.68 -42.40 39.94
N CYS A 760 7.57 -41.63 40.06
CA CYS A 760 6.42 -41.74 41.01
C CYS A 760 5.06 -41.85 40.25
N SER A 761 3.92 -42.11 40.94
CA SER A 761 2.64 -42.47 40.29
C SER A 761 1.36 -41.76 40.81
N SER A 762 0.55 -41.27 39.85
CA SER A 762 -0.91 -40.97 39.88
C SER A 762 -1.48 -39.84 40.79
N ASP A 763 -2.30 -38.99 40.17
CA ASP A 763 -2.89 -37.73 40.69
C ASP A 763 -4.12 -37.92 41.62
N GLY A 764 -4.13 -38.95 42.47
CA GLY A 764 -5.32 -39.36 43.23
C GLY A 764 -5.61 -38.61 44.54
N ASP A 765 -4.60 -38.00 45.17
CA ASP A 765 -4.65 -37.65 46.60
C ASP A 765 -4.87 -36.15 46.92
N CYS A 766 -4.84 -35.26 45.92
CA CYS A 766 -4.99 -33.81 46.10
C CYS A 766 -6.38 -33.28 45.68
N GLY A 767 -6.70 -32.05 46.09
CA GLY A 767 -7.94 -31.37 45.69
C GLY A 767 -7.94 -30.96 44.22
N TYR A 768 -9.12 -30.62 43.67
CA TYR A 768 -9.21 -30.02 42.34
C TYR A 768 -8.40 -28.72 42.28
N ASN A 769 -7.65 -28.54 41.17
CA ASN A 769 -6.70 -27.46 40.95
C ASN A 769 -5.54 -27.42 41.97
N ALA A 770 -5.01 -28.59 42.33
CA ALA A 770 -3.79 -28.75 43.12
C ALA A 770 -2.93 -29.91 42.62
N HIS A 771 -1.62 -29.74 42.67
CA HIS A 771 -0.63 -30.77 42.35
C HIS A 771 0.16 -31.22 43.60
N CYS A 772 0.73 -32.41 43.52
CA CYS A 772 1.46 -33.05 44.61
C CYS A 772 2.97 -32.77 44.48
N LEU A 773 3.59 -32.21 45.51
CA LEU A 773 5.01 -31.91 45.58
C LEU A 773 5.70 -32.64 46.75
N PRO A 774 7.00 -32.98 46.65
CA PRO A 774 7.77 -33.47 47.79
C PRO A 774 7.77 -32.48 48.96
N ASP A 775 7.67 -32.98 50.19
CA ASP A 775 7.83 -32.17 51.39
C ASP A 775 9.31 -32.10 51.79
N GLU A 776 9.97 -31.00 51.40
CA GLU A 776 11.38 -30.75 51.72
C GLU A 776 11.70 -30.77 53.23
N GLN A 777 10.71 -30.57 54.11
CA GLN A 777 10.90 -30.64 55.55
C GLN A 777 10.72 -32.06 56.13
N ARG A 778 10.18 -33.00 55.35
CA ARG A 778 9.92 -34.39 55.77
C ARG A 778 10.28 -35.38 54.64
N PRO A 779 11.56 -35.74 54.49
CA PRO A 779 12.02 -36.66 53.44
C PRO A 779 11.22 -37.97 53.42
N GLY A 780 10.62 -38.28 52.27
CA GLY A 780 9.73 -39.43 52.08
C GLY A 780 8.23 -39.14 52.21
N PHE A 781 7.83 -37.89 52.48
CA PHE A 781 6.43 -37.44 52.43
C PHE A 781 6.22 -36.40 51.31
N SER A 782 4.95 -36.26 50.92
CA SER A 782 4.45 -35.28 49.94
C SER A 782 3.48 -34.29 50.60
N LYS A 783 3.27 -33.15 49.94
CA LYS A 783 2.23 -32.15 50.25
C LYS A 783 1.50 -31.75 48.97
N CYS A 784 0.21 -31.45 49.07
CA CYS A 784 -0.51 -30.78 47.99
C CYS A 784 -0.20 -29.28 48.00
N VAL A 785 -0.24 -28.65 46.84
CA VAL A 785 -0.16 -27.18 46.66
C VAL A 785 -1.14 -26.81 45.55
N CYS A 786 -1.93 -25.74 45.74
CA CYS A 786 -2.82 -25.23 44.69
C CYS A 786 -2.04 -24.81 43.44
N ASP A 787 -2.67 -24.98 42.28
CA ASP A 787 -2.10 -24.58 40.99
C ASP A 787 -1.95 -23.05 40.88
N PRO A 788 -1.00 -22.54 40.08
CA PRO A 788 -0.80 -21.10 39.92
C PRO A 788 -2.09 -20.38 39.51
N GLY A 789 -2.47 -19.37 40.28
CA GLY A 789 -3.76 -18.66 40.13
C GLY A 789 -4.89 -19.19 41.01
N TYR A 790 -4.61 -20.10 41.96
CA TYR A 790 -5.55 -20.55 42.99
C TYR A 790 -4.94 -20.44 44.40
N LEU A 791 -5.80 -20.24 45.41
CA LEU A 791 -5.49 -20.09 46.83
C LEU A 791 -6.05 -21.26 47.66
N ASN A 792 -5.53 -21.41 48.89
CA ASN A 792 -5.74 -22.47 49.89
C ASN A 792 -4.65 -23.58 49.88
N ASP A 793 -4.85 -24.67 50.62
CA ASP A 793 -3.79 -25.65 50.96
C ASP A 793 -3.70 -26.89 50.04
N GLY A 794 -4.54 -26.95 49.00
CA GLY A 794 -4.53 -28.04 48.01
C GLY A 794 -5.07 -29.39 48.51
N THR A 795 -5.52 -29.49 49.76
CA THR A 795 -6.08 -30.75 50.28
C THR A 795 -7.48 -31.01 49.75
N THR A 796 -7.90 -32.28 49.73
CA THR A 796 -9.28 -32.68 49.37
C THR A 796 -10.37 -32.11 50.28
N PHE A 797 -10.01 -31.51 51.43
CA PHE A 797 -10.91 -30.84 52.36
C PHE A 797 -10.88 -29.30 52.28
N SER A 798 -9.91 -28.68 51.60
CA SER A 798 -9.87 -27.24 51.36
C SER A 798 -9.68 -26.97 49.86
N THR A 799 -10.79 -26.65 49.20
CA THR A 799 -10.84 -26.52 47.73
C THR A 799 -10.00 -25.34 47.27
N CYS A 800 -9.16 -25.54 46.25
CA CYS A 800 -8.41 -24.44 45.65
C CYS A 800 -9.37 -23.47 44.94
N VAL A 801 -9.50 -22.26 45.48
CA VAL A 801 -10.37 -21.21 44.93
C VAL A 801 -9.54 -20.25 44.09
N LYS A 802 -10.05 -19.81 42.95
CA LYS A 802 -9.29 -18.96 42.02
C LYS A 802 -8.94 -17.63 42.68
N ASP A 803 -7.70 -17.17 42.51
CA ASP A 803 -7.23 -15.87 43.00
C ASP A 803 -7.79 -14.75 42.11
N VAL A 804 -9.01 -14.30 42.44
CA VAL A 804 -9.69 -13.23 41.69
C VAL A 804 -9.18 -11.87 42.17
N VAL A 805 -8.15 -11.38 41.48
CA VAL A 805 -7.64 -10.01 41.67
C VAL A 805 -8.79 -8.99 41.49
N SER A 806 -9.04 -8.23 42.56
CA SER A 806 -10.09 -7.20 42.59
C SER A 806 -9.82 -6.11 41.56
N CYS A 807 -10.89 -5.48 41.05
CA CYS A 807 -10.75 -4.29 40.21
C CYS A 807 -9.99 -3.17 40.95
N ASN A 808 -9.33 -2.28 40.19
CA ASN A 808 -8.48 -1.15 40.61
C ASN A 808 -6.95 -1.39 40.67
N ILE A 809 -6.41 -2.54 40.22
CA ILE A 809 -4.94 -2.71 40.05
C ILE A 809 -4.52 -2.65 38.58
N GLU A 810 -5.20 -3.34 37.64
CA GLU A 810 -4.79 -3.36 36.21
C GLU A 810 -5.80 -2.77 35.23
N ASN A 811 -7.10 -2.73 35.57
CA ASN A 811 -8.16 -2.41 34.61
C ASN A 811 -8.43 -0.89 34.50
N LYS A 812 -7.96 -0.28 33.40
CA LYS A 812 -8.17 1.15 33.06
C LYS A 812 -9.58 1.43 32.49
N CYS A 813 -10.63 1.14 33.25
CA CYS A 813 -11.99 1.51 32.86
C CYS A 813 -12.14 3.04 32.73
N HIS A 814 -13.02 3.50 31.82
CA HIS A 814 -13.30 4.93 31.67
C HIS A 814 -13.83 5.52 32.98
N VAL A 815 -13.58 6.81 33.25
CA VAL A 815 -14.14 7.50 34.44
C VAL A 815 -15.67 7.44 34.46
N ASN A 816 -16.29 7.49 33.27
CA ASN A 816 -17.74 7.33 33.05
C ASN A 816 -18.17 5.88 32.78
N ALA A 817 -17.38 4.90 33.25
CA ALA A 817 -17.72 3.48 33.28
C ALA A 817 -17.85 2.95 34.72
N GLN A 818 -18.43 1.77 34.84
CA GLN A 818 -18.47 0.94 36.04
C GLN A 818 -17.74 -0.38 35.75
N CYS A 819 -16.89 -0.80 36.69
CA CYS A 819 -16.18 -2.07 36.61
C CYS A 819 -17.08 -3.17 37.17
N ILE A 820 -17.41 -4.17 36.36
CA ILE A 820 -18.30 -5.29 36.70
C ILE A 820 -17.54 -6.59 36.49
N TYR A 821 -17.47 -7.45 37.50
CA TYR A 821 -16.95 -8.81 37.34
C TYR A 821 -17.91 -9.63 36.47
N ASN A 822 -17.44 -10.16 35.33
CA ASN A 822 -18.26 -10.92 34.41
C ASN A 822 -17.95 -12.42 34.53
N GLU A 823 -18.77 -13.09 35.35
CA GLU A 823 -18.66 -14.51 35.69
C GLU A 823 -18.60 -15.45 34.47
N ARG A 824 -19.19 -15.08 33.32
CA ARG A 824 -19.17 -15.90 32.09
C ARG A 824 -17.82 -15.94 31.38
N ILE A 825 -16.94 -14.97 31.66
CA ILE A 825 -15.61 -14.84 31.03
C ILE A 825 -14.50 -14.60 32.06
N ASP A 826 -14.81 -14.81 33.35
CA ASP A 826 -13.85 -14.88 34.47
C ASP A 826 -12.84 -13.72 34.49
N ARG A 827 -13.36 -12.51 34.25
CA ARG A 827 -12.60 -11.25 34.31
C ARG A 827 -13.51 -10.05 34.60
N HIS A 828 -12.90 -8.98 35.10
CA HIS A 828 -13.54 -7.68 35.22
C HIS A 828 -13.72 -7.02 33.85
N VAL A 829 -14.92 -6.52 33.58
CA VAL A 829 -15.32 -5.83 32.34
C VAL A 829 -15.79 -4.41 32.69
N CYS A 830 -15.37 -3.45 31.89
CA CYS A 830 -15.84 -2.08 31.99
C CYS A 830 -17.17 -1.94 31.22
N LEU A 831 -18.17 -1.27 31.80
CA LEU A 831 -19.43 -0.94 31.14
C LEU A 831 -19.73 0.54 31.31
N CYS A 832 -20.10 1.27 30.26
CA CYS A 832 -20.43 2.69 30.36
C CYS A 832 -21.62 2.92 31.32
N ARG A 833 -21.58 4.02 32.08
CA ARG A 833 -22.67 4.44 32.98
C ARG A 833 -23.83 5.01 32.16
N THR A 834 -25.03 4.98 32.73
CA THR A 834 -26.25 5.50 32.10
C THR A 834 -26.05 6.92 31.53
N GLY A 835 -26.44 7.15 30.27
CA GLY A 835 -26.19 8.39 29.54
C GLY A 835 -24.84 8.44 28.80
N TYR A 836 -24.05 7.37 28.83
CA TYR A 836 -22.82 7.19 28.06
C TYR A 836 -22.84 5.88 27.25
N LYS A 837 -22.31 5.91 26.03
CA LYS A 837 -22.17 4.78 25.08
C LYS A 837 -20.69 4.53 24.76
N GLY A 838 -20.31 3.26 24.58
CA GLY A 838 -18.92 2.88 24.29
C GLY A 838 -18.61 1.44 24.70
N ASP A 839 -17.32 1.11 24.72
CA ASP A 839 -16.78 -0.22 25.07
C ASP A 839 -16.45 -0.38 26.57
N GLY A 840 -16.64 0.68 27.36
CA GLY A 840 -16.33 0.72 28.79
C GLY A 840 -14.92 1.23 29.12
N ILE A 841 -13.96 1.13 28.20
CA ILE A 841 -12.62 1.72 28.33
C ILE A 841 -12.64 3.16 27.77
N THR A 842 -13.42 3.38 26.72
CA THR A 842 -13.82 4.69 26.18
C THR A 842 -15.34 4.85 26.30
N CYS A 843 -15.82 5.85 27.05
CA CYS A 843 -17.26 6.12 27.20
C CYS A 843 -17.58 7.59 26.91
N ARG A 844 -18.08 7.83 25.68
CA ARG A 844 -18.64 9.10 25.21
C ARG A 844 -20.12 9.21 25.61
N HIS A 845 -20.69 10.41 25.60
CA HIS A 845 -22.12 10.56 25.89
C HIS A 845 -23.01 9.83 24.87
N GLU A 846 -24.16 9.35 25.35
CA GLU A 846 -25.13 8.61 24.54
C GLU A 846 -25.77 9.49 23.47
N HIS A 847 -26.11 10.74 23.84
CA HIS A 847 -26.49 11.81 22.93
C HIS A 847 -25.28 12.60 22.43
N SER A 848 -25.38 13.15 21.23
CA SER A 848 -24.32 14.00 20.67
C SER A 848 -24.42 15.42 21.23
N CYS A 849 -23.32 16.16 21.35
CA CYS A 849 -23.36 17.53 21.88
C CYS A 849 -24.10 18.54 20.97
N LEU A 850 -24.40 18.15 19.72
CA LEU A 850 -25.35 18.86 18.84
C LEU A 850 -26.82 18.71 19.29
N GLU A 851 -27.17 17.55 19.86
CA GLU A 851 -28.53 17.25 20.32
C GLU A 851 -28.80 17.85 21.70
N ASN A 852 -27.78 17.83 22.58
CA ASN A 852 -27.84 18.47 23.88
C ASN A 852 -26.57 19.28 24.18
N ALA A 853 -26.69 20.60 24.06
CA ALA A 853 -25.60 21.54 24.34
C ALA A 853 -25.14 21.56 25.81
N THR A 854 -25.90 21.03 26.77
CA THR A 854 -25.47 20.97 28.19
C THR A 854 -24.49 19.84 28.48
N ILE A 855 -24.10 19.07 27.46
CA ILE A 855 -23.06 18.02 27.58
C ILE A 855 -21.66 18.64 27.68
N CYS A 856 -21.43 19.78 27.02
CA CYS A 856 -20.14 20.46 27.05
C CYS A 856 -20.02 21.43 28.23
N SER A 857 -18.79 21.68 28.68
CA SER A 857 -18.48 22.79 29.59
C SER A 857 -18.97 24.12 29.01
N SER A 858 -19.33 25.07 29.87
CA SER A 858 -19.58 26.47 29.45
C SER A 858 -18.36 27.10 28.75
N SER A 859 -17.14 26.61 29.06
CA SER A 859 -15.89 27.00 28.41
C SER A 859 -15.49 26.10 27.23
N ALA A 860 -16.42 25.33 26.67
CA ALA A 860 -16.20 24.43 25.53
C ALA A 860 -17.13 24.73 24.35
N ALA A 861 -16.84 24.12 23.20
CA ALA A 861 -17.66 24.10 22.01
C ALA A 861 -17.91 22.65 21.57
N CYS A 862 -19.04 22.39 20.91
CA CYS A 862 -19.31 21.11 20.28
C CYS A 862 -18.71 21.11 18.86
N VAL A 863 -17.87 20.12 18.55
CA VAL A 863 -17.11 20.06 17.30
C VAL A 863 -17.19 18.66 16.68
N TYR A 864 -17.38 18.60 15.35
CA TYR A 864 -17.37 17.34 14.62
C TYR A 864 -15.95 16.81 14.45
N ASP A 865 -15.70 15.61 14.98
CA ASP A 865 -14.47 14.84 14.79
C ASP A 865 -14.66 13.86 13.62
N ALA A 866 -13.85 14.03 12.57
CA ALA A 866 -13.94 13.22 11.36
C ALA A 866 -13.29 11.83 11.48
N ILE A 867 -12.45 11.60 12.49
CA ILE A 867 -11.82 10.31 12.79
C ILE A 867 -12.80 9.43 13.59
N LEU A 868 -13.47 10.04 14.58
CA LEU A 868 -14.48 9.37 15.41
C LEU A 868 -15.89 9.33 14.78
N GLN A 869 -16.11 10.12 13.72
CA GLN A 869 -17.41 10.35 13.05
C GLN A 869 -18.53 10.78 14.01
N ASP A 870 -18.20 11.59 15.01
CA ASP A 870 -19.09 12.00 16.10
C ASP A 870 -18.86 13.48 16.44
N ASN A 871 -19.78 14.11 17.17
CA ASN A 871 -19.57 15.46 17.68
C ASN A 871 -19.15 15.38 19.15
N VAL A 872 -17.94 15.83 19.41
CA VAL A 872 -17.28 15.83 20.73
C VAL A 872 -17.23 17.24 21.29
N CYS A 873 -17.15 17.36 22.61
CA CYS A 873 -16.87 18.65 23.23
C CYS A 873 -15.36 18.93 23.17
N SER A 874 -14.99 20.19 22.97
CA SER A 874 -13.59 20.63 23.04
C SER A 874 -13.47 22.00 23.68
N CYS A 875 -12.45 22.20 24.53
CA CYS A 875 -12.27 23.44 25.28
C CYS A 875 -11.92 24.62 24.35
N ARG A 876 -12.42 25.82 24.69
CA ARG A 876 -12.11 27.07 23.98
C ARG A 876 -10.74 27.61 24.39
N ASP A 877 -10.16 28.48 23.57
CA ASP A 877 -8.88 29.14 23.86
C ASP A 877 -8.83 29.75 25.28
N GLY A 878 -7.71 29.52 25.96
CA GLY A 878 -7.51 29.87 27.37
C GLY A 878 -7.94 28.79 28.38
N PHE A 879 -8.54 27.69 27.92
CA PHE A 879 -8.95 26.57 28.76
C PHE A 879 -8.40 25.22 28.24
N VAL A 880 -8.13 24.29 29.16
CA VAL A 880 -7.65 22.92 28.89
C VAL A 880 -8.54 21.88 29.57
N GLY A 881 -8.67 20.69 28.98
CA GLY A 881 -9.50 19.61 29.50
C GLY A 881 -10.15 18.75 28.41
N ASP A 882 -11.14 17.94 28.79
CA ASP A 882 -11.83 16.98 27.91
C ASP A 882 -13.07 17.54 27.19
N GLY A 883 -13.29 18.87 27.28
CA GLY A 883 -14.45 19.55 26.71
C GLY A 883 -15.73 19.44 27.54
N ILE A 884 -15.87 18.42 28.39
CA ILE A 884 -16.97 18.30 29.38
C ILE A 884 -16.56 19.06 30.66
N HIS A 885 -15.29 18.95 31.02
CA HIS A 885 -14.61 19.73 32.05
C HIS A 885 -13.44 20.49 31.42
N CYS A 886 -13.42 21.80 31.62
CA CYS A 886 -12.39 22.71 31.12
C CYS A 886 -11.94 23.65 32.24
N SER A 887 -10.64 23.78 32.46
CA SER A 887 -10.01 24.65 33.46
C SER A 887 -9.11 25.70 32.81
N GLU A 888 -8.97 26.88 33.44
CA GLU A 888 -8.12 27.96 32.91
C GLU A 888 -6.64 27.56 32.89
N THR A 889 -5.94 27.90 31.80
CA THR A 889 -4.53 27.55 31.62
C THR A 889 -3.62 28.42 32.49
N LEU A 890 -3.19 27.90 33.65
CA LEU A 890 -2.34 28.60 34.62
C LEU A 890 -0.90 28.84 34.12
N GLY A 891 -0.70 29.89 33.32
CA GLY A 891 0.55 30.66 33.27
C GLY A 891 1.81 29.95 32.78
N GLY A 892 1.69 28.86 32.01
CA GLY A 892 2.83 28.19 31.39
C GLY A 892 3.54 29.03 30.30
N PRO A 893 4.78 28.69 29.93
CA PRO A 893 5.47 29.32 28.80
C PRO A 893 4.69 29.08 27.50
N LYS A 894 4.82 30.00 26.53
CA LYS A 894 4.24 29.83 25.20
C LYS A 894 4.83 28.58 24.54
N GLU A 895 3.98 27.67 24.08
CA GLU A 895 4.41 26.50 23.33
C GLU A 895 4.55 26.85 21.84
N GLN A 896 5.61 26.35 21.20
CA GLN A 896 5.82 26.47 19.75
C GLN A 896 4.92 25.48 19.00
N PHE A 897 4.35 25.93 17.88
CA PHE A 897 3.38 25.16 17.09
C PHE A 897 3.59 25.38 15.58
N LEU A 898 3.10 24.44 14.77
CA LEU A 898 2.99 24.60 13.32
C LEU A 898 1.62 25.18 12.97
N ILE A 899 1.54 25.93 11.87
CA ILE A 899 0.28 26.20 11.18
C ILE A 899 0.33 25.51 9.82
N VAL A 900 -0.75 24.80 9.45
CA VAL A 900 -0.76 23.83 8.34
C VAL A 900 -2.03 23.99 7.51
N ASN A 901 -1.89 24.17 6.20
CA ASN A 901 -3.00 24.10 5.27
C ASN A 901 -3.33 22.62 4.97
N GLN A 902 -4.56 22.17 5.23
CA GLN A 902 -5.02 20.82 4.87
C GLN A 902 -6.37 20.89 4.15
N GLY A 903 -6.38 20.59 2.85
CA GLY A 903 -7.60 20.62 2.01
C GLY A 903 -8.36 21.95 2.06
N GLN A 904 -9.44 21.98 2.85
CA GLN A 904 -10.35 23.13 3.05
C GLN A 904 -10.18 23.81 4.43
N THR A 905 -9.17 23.40 5.19
CA THR A 905 -8.90 23.82 6.58
C THR A 905 -7.50 24.40 6.76
N ILE A 906 -7.34 25.25 7.76
CA ILE A 906 -6.06 25.70 8.29
C ILE A 906 -5.98 25.28 9.76
N LEU A 907 -5.00 24.44 10.09
CA LEU A 907 -4.84 23.81 11.40
C LEU A 907 -3.68 24.42 12.19
N LYS A 908 -3.81 24.40 13.52
CA LYS A 908 -2.75 24.61 14.52
C LYS A 908 -2.27 23.24 14.99
N VAL A 909 -0.97 22.96 14.98
CA VAL A 909 -0.43 21.63 15.35
C VAL A 909 0.66 21.78 16.43
N PRO A 910 0.46 21.26 17.65
CA PRO A 910 1.48 21.25 18.70
C PRO A 910 2.75 20.49 18.30
N LEU A 911 3.91 20.88 18.86
CA LEU A 911 5.21 20.23 18.60
C LEU A 911 5.60 19.15 19.62
N THR A 912 4.85 19.01 20.71
CA THR A 912 5.11 18.11 21.82
C THR A 912 4.48 16.72 21.60
N ALA A 913 5.30 15.67 21.53
CA ALA A 913 4.85 14.29 21.33
C ALA A 913 4.25 13.63 22.59
N SER A 914 3.66 14.41 23.49
CA SER A 914 2.97 13.89 24.67
C SER A 914 1.55 13.48 24.29
N GLY A 915 1.13 12.26 24.63
CA GLY A 915 -0.12 11.62 24.20
C GLY A 915 -1.42 12.20 24.79
N SER A 916 -1.53 13.52 24.92
CA SER A 916 -2.81 14.20 25.18
C SER A 916 -3.57 14.35 23.87
N THR A 917 -4.56 13.48 23.64
CA THR A 917 -5.53 13.61 22.53
C THR A 917 -6.51 14.77 22.71
N ASN A 918 -6.44 15.50 23.83
CA ASN A 918 -7.50 16.40 24.32
C ASN A 918 -7.11 17.89 24.20
N ASN A 919 -6.48 18.26 23.09
CA ASN A 919 -5.98 19.63 22.86
C ASN A 919 -6.90 20.43 21.90
N GLY A 920 -8.01 21.00 22.41
CA GLY A 920 -8.75 22.10 21.74
C GLY A 920 -9.40 21.82 20.37
N ASP A 921 -10.07 22.82 19.79
CA ASP A 921 -10.38 22.82 18.35
C ASP A 921 -9.17 23.40 17.61
N ASN A 922 -8.40 22.53 16.97
CA ASN A 922 -7.17 22.92 16.28
C ASN A 922 -7.43 23.61 14.92
N ARG A 923 -8.69 23.76 14.49
CA ARG A 923 -9.03 24.45 13.24
C ARG A 923 -9.05 25.97 13.48
N ILE A 924 -8.04 26.66 12.97
CA ILE A 924 -8.00 28.13 12.93
C ILE A 924 -9.01 28.66 11.90
N LEU A 925 -9.21 27.92 10.80
CA LEU A 925 -10.19 28.25 9.76
C LEU A 925 -10.70 26.99 9.05
N TYR A 926 -12.01 26.95 8.78
CA TYR A 926 -12.64 26.06 7.80
C TYR A 926 -13.55 26.89 6.88
N VAL A 927 -13.36 26.76 5.57
CA VAL A 927 -14.24 27.40 4.58
C VAL A 927 -14.54 26.38 3.47
N PRO A 928 -15.80 25.96 3.28
CA PRO A 928 -16.16 25.02 2.22
C PRO A 928 -15.67 25.47 0.84
N ARG A 929 -15.07 24.55 0.08
CA ARG A 929 -14.49 24.75 -1.28
C ARG A 929 -13.25 25.65 -1.37
N MET A 930 -12.80 26.25 -0.27
CA MET A 930 -11.52 26.96 -0.20
C MET A 930 -10.36 25.98 -0.48
N ARG A 931 -9.32 26.44 -1.18
CA ARG A 931 -8.06 25.70 -1.33
C ARG A 931 -6.90 26.62 -0.98
N ALA A 932 -6.61 26.71 0.31
CA ALA A 932 -5.43 27.36 0.85
C ALA A 932 -4.17 26.53 0.51
N VAL A 933 -3.16 27.13 -0.11
CA VAL A 933 -1.96 26.41 -0.60
C VAL A 933 -0.71 26.90 0.09
N GLY A 934 -0.22 28.10 -0.23
CA GLY A 934 0.92 28.73 0.43
C GLY A 934 0.52 29.29 1.79
N ILE A 935 1.45 29.31 2.75
CA ILE A 935 1.27 29.91 4.07
C ILE A 935 2.58 30.51 4.59
N SER A 936 2.48 31.66 5.26
CA SER A 936 3.58 32.34 5.94
C SER A 936 3.02 33.18 7.10
N VAL A 937 3.89 33.74 7.95
CA VAL A 937 3.45 34.50 9.14
C VAL A 937 4.19 35.82 9.33
N ASP A 938 3.46 36.82 9.79
CA ASP A 938 3.98 38.03 10.41
C ASP A 938 4.09 37.80 11.92
N CYS A 939 5.29 37.42 12.37
CA CYS A 939 5.61 37.18 13.77
C CYS A 939 5.57 38.45 14.66
N GLN A 940 5.54 39.67 14.09
CA GLN A 940 5.47 40.90 14.89
C GLN A 940 4.03 41.22 15.33
N GLN A 941 3.06 41.00 14.45
CA GLN A 941 1.64 41.30 14.73
C GLN A 941 0.76 40.04 14.85
N GLN A 942 1.36 38.85 14.81
CA GLN A 942 0.68 37.55 14.94
C GLN A 942 -0.42 37.34 13.88
N PHE A 943 -0.11 37.67 12.61
CA PHE A 943 -0.96 37.38 11.46
C PHE A 943 -0.42 36.22 10.64
N ILE A 944 -1.31 35.30 10.29
CA ILE A 944 -1.15 34.31 9.22
C ILE A 944 -1.44 35.03 7.89
N TYR A 945 -0.63 34.78 6.87
CA TYR A 945 -0.91 35.14 5.48
C TYR A 945 -0.90 33.87 4.64
N PHE A 946 -1.96 33.64 3.85
CA PHE A 946 -2.10 32.42 3.03
C PHE A 946 -2.57 32.73 1.62
N THR A 947 -2.13 31.93 0.66
CA THR A 947 -2.62 31.98 -0.72
C THR A 947 -3.83 31.07 -0.87
N GLU A 948 -4.84 31.53 -1.58
CA GLU A 948 -6.09 30.81 -1.80
C GLU A 948 -6.37 30.70 -3.30
N THR A 949 -6.37 29.47 -3.81
CA THR A 949 -6.28 29.19 -5.24
C THR A 949 -7.63 29.02 -5.94
N SER A 950 -8.71 28.72 -5.22
CA SER A 950 -10.04 28.58 -5.81
C SER A 950 -10.67 29.95 -6.13
N GLY A 951 -10.61 30.87 -5.16
CA GLY A 951 -11.07 32.26 -5.25
C GLY A 951 -9.98 33.27 -5.64
N LYS A 952 -8.72 32.82 -5.81
CA LYS A 952 -7.60 33.59 -6.39
C LYS A 952 -7.23 34.85 -5.58
N THR A 953 -7.05 34.65 -4.28
CA THR A 953 -6.75 35.71 -3.31
C THR A 953 -5.49 35.42 -2.50
N ILE A 954 -4.90 36.46 -1.91
CA ILE A 954 -4.10 36.35 -0.70
C ILE A 954 -4.95 36.88 0.44
N GLN A 955 -5.06 36.10 1.51
CA GLN A 955 -5.82 36.43 2.70
C GLN A 955 -4.91 36.47 3.92
N ARG A 956 -5.38 37.13 4.97
CA ARG A 956 -4.76 37.11 6.29
C ARG A 956 -5.80 36.87 7.37
N MET A 957 -5.35 36.36 8.52
CA MET A 957 -6.10 36.29 9.78
C MET A 957 -5.11 36.22 10.94
N LYS A 958 -5.56 36.44 12.18
CA LYS A 958 -4.75 36.24 13.38
C LYS A 958 -4.45 34.76 13.62
N TYR A 959 -3.49 34.47 14.51
CA TYR A 959 -3.18 33.10 14.94
C TYR A 959 -4.36 32.37 15.65
N ASP A 960 -5.40 33.11 16.04
CA ASP A 960 -6.68 32.64 16.62
C ASP A 960 -7.85 32.66 15.60
N GLY A 961 -7.57 32.92 14.32
CA GLY A 961 -8.58 32.99 13.26
C GLY A 961 -9.34 34.33 13.15
N THR A 962 -9.15 35.25 14.09
CA THR A 962 -9.82 36.57 14.06
C THR A 962 -9.22 37.52 13.00
N ASP A 963 -9.87 38.66 12.74
CA ASP A 963 -9.49 39.65 11.71
C ASP A 963 -9.26 39.06 10.29
N GLN A 964 -10.00 37.99 9.92
CA GLN A 964 -9.91 37.41 8.58
C GLN A 964 -10.27 38.45 7.50
N LYS A 965 -9.33 38.73 6.60
CA LYS A 965 -9.44 39.73 5.53
C LYS A 965 -8.77 39.26 4.25
N ILE A 966 -9.40 39.55 3.11
CA ILE A 966 -8.72 39.51 1.81
C ILE A 966 -7.74 40.70 1.77
N VAL A 967 -6.49 40.43 1.38
CA VAL A 967 -5.40 41.42 1.28
C VAL A 967 -5.16 41.78 -0.18
N LEU A 968 -5.22 40.78 -1.08
CA LEU A 968 -5.12 40.96 -2.52
C LEU A 968 -6.05 39.98 -3.24
N ASP A 969 -6.58 40.43 -4.38
CA ASP A 969 -7.44 39.69 -5.29
C ASP A 969 -6.91 39.76 -6.74
N GLY A 970 -7.69 39.22 -7.68
CA GLY A 970 -7.37 39.25 -9.12
C GLY A 970 -6.10 38.47 -9.48
N LEU A 971 -5.77 37.42 -8.74
CA LEU A 971 -4.58 36.58 -8.97
C LEU A 971 -4.88 35.48 -10.01
N GLY A 972 -3.87 34.72 -10.43
CA GLY A 972 -4.00 33.59 -11.34
C GLY A 972 -4.08 32.27 -10.59
N SER A 973 -2.93 31.80 -10.11
CA SER A 973 -2.76 30.65 -9.22
C SER A 973 -1.59 30.90 -8.26
N PRO A 974 -1.82 31.58 -7.13
CA PRO A 974 -0.77 31.89 -6.17
C PRO A 974 -0.40 30.63 -5.36
N GLU A 975 0.79 30.07 -5.58
CA GLU A 975 1.21 28.79 -4.95
C GLU A 975 2.06 28.96 -3.69
N GLY A 976 2.95 29.97 -3.65
CA GLY A 976 3.84 30.24 -2.52
C GLY A 976 3.81 31.70 -2.08
N ILE A 977 4.08 31.92 -0.80
CA ILE A 977 4.04 33.24 -0.14
C ILE A 977 5.13 33.34 0.92
N ALA A 978 5.76 34.50 1.03
CA ALA A 978 6.78 34.81 2.03
C ALA A 978 6.60 36.23 2.58
N ILE A 979 6.80 36.38 3.90
CA ILE A 979 6.65 37.65 4.61
C ILE A 979 8.02 38.19 5.01
N ASP A 980 8.32 39.41 4.58
CA ASP A 980 9.39 40.21 5.17
C ASP A 980 8.81 40.98 6.36
N TRP A 981 9.07 40.47 7.57
CA TRP A 981 8.62 41.07 8.83
C TRP A 981 9.35 42.37 9.17
N VAL A 982 10.51 42.66 8.56
CA VAL A 982 11.32 43.87 8.78
C VAL A 982 10.83 45.00 7.89
N SER A 983 10.84 44.79 6.56
CA SER A 983 10.41 45.80 5.58
C SER A 983 8.88 45.93 5.48
N ARG A 984 8.13 45.04 6.16
CA ARG A 984 6.65 44.97 6.21
C ARG A 984 6.03 44.69 4.83
N LEU A 985 6.54 43.67 4.15
CA LEU A 985 6.16 43.29 2.78
C LEU A 985 5.69 41.83 2.68
N VAL A 986 4.85 41.56 1.68
CA VAL A 986 4.46 40.23 1.23
C VAL A 986 5.01 40.00 -0.19
N PHE A 987 5.68 38.88 -0.40
CA PHE A 987 6.14 38.39 -1.70
C PHE A 987 5.41 37.09 -2.04
N TRP A 988 5.08 36.87 -3.31
CA TRP A 988 4.44 35.62 -3.73
C TRP A 988 4.82 35.17 -5.14
N THR A 989 4.59 33.89 -5.42
CA THR A 989 4.71 33.24 -6.73
C THR A 989 3.32 33.01 -7.32
N ASP A 990 3.13 33.32 -8.60
CA ASP A 990 1.92 32.95 -9.35
C ASP A 990 2.30 32.07 -10.55
N SER A 991 1.82 30.82 -10.55
CA SER A 991 2.18 29.82 -11.56
C SER A 991 1.36 29.94 -12.85
N SER A 992 0.18 30.57 -12.79
CA SER A 992 -0.63 30.86 -13.98
C SER A 992 -0.20 32.15 -14.67
N LEU A 993 0.15 33.18 -13.89
CA LEU A 993 0.67 34.46 -14.40
C LEU A 993 2.20 34.44 -14.59
N LYS A 994 2.86 33.32 -14.27
CA LYS A 994 4.29 33.02 -14.48
C LYS A 994 5.23 34.13 -13.97
N ARG A 995 4.97 34.62 -12.76
CA ARG A 995 5.67 35.79 -12.20
C ARG A 995 5.83 35.76 -10.69
N LEU A 996 6.77 36.57 -10.20
CA LEU A 996 6.91 36.94 -8.80
C LEU A 996 6.49 38.41 -8.61
N GLU A 997 5.76 38.67 -7.53
CA GLU A 997 5.22 39.98 -7.18
C GLU A 997 5.49 40.31 -5.70
N VAL A 998 5.37 41.60 -5.36
CA VAL A 998 5.48 42.14 -4.00
C VAL A 998 4.39 43.18 -3.73
N ALA A 999 3.97 43.29 -2.46
CA ALA A 999 3.13 44.39 -1.97
C ALA A 999 3.43 44.67 -0.48
N LYS A 1000 2.84 45.71 0.09
CA LYS A 1000 2.77 45.86 1.55
C LYS A 1000 1.79 44.83 2.16
N LEU A 1001 1.94 44.57 3.46
CA LEU A 1001 1.09 43.64 4.24
C LEU A 1001 -0.40 44.04 4.35
N ASP A 1002 -0.77 45.23 3.86
CA ASP A 1002 -2.16 45.70 3.73
C ASP A 1002 -2.68 45.63 2.28
N GLY A 1003 -1.91 45.06 1.35
CA GLY A 1003 -2.22 44.99 -0.08
C GLY A 1003 -1.94 46.27 -0.86
N SER A 1004 -1.58 47.37 -0.19
CA SER A 1004 -1.22 48.61 -0.85
C SER A 1004 0.15 48.53 -1.53
N LEU A 1005 0.36 49.38 -2.53
CA LEU A 1005 1.62 49.51 -3.28
C LEU A 1005 2.11 48.15 -3.84
N ARG A 1006 1.35 47.59 -4.79
CA ARG A 1006 1.65 46.31 -5.46
C ARG A 1006 2.60 46.51 -6.64
N LYS A 1007 3.54 45.58 -6.83
CA LYS A 1007 4.50 45.59 -7.92
C LYS A 1007 4.82 44.20 -8.46
N ILE A 1008 4.94 44.07 -9.78
CA ILE A 1008 5.54 42.90 -10.45
C ILE A 1008 7.07 43.03 -10.40
N LEU A 1009 7.76 42.04 -9.82
CA LEU A 1009 9.22 42.04 -9.71
C LEU A 1009 9.88 41.31 -10.88
N LEU A 1010 9.37 40.12 -11.23
CA LEU A 1010 9.96 39.24 -12.24
C LEU A 1010 8.86 38.55 -13.05
N ASP A 1011 8.80 38.81 -14.35
CA ASP A 1011 7.79 38.32 -15.30
C ASP A 1011 8.36 37.50 -16.47
N LYS A 1012 9.70 37.48 -16.62
CA LYS A 1012 10.42 36.87 -17.75
C LYS A 1012 11.13 35.59 -17.34
N ASN A 1013 11.23 34.64 -18.26
CA ASN A 1013 11.93 33.36 -18.08
C ASN A 1013 11.53 32.63 -16.78
N ILE A 1014 10.23 32.64 -16.45
CA ILE A 1014 9.62 31.90 -15.33
C ILE A 1014 8.55 30.99 -15.96
N GLN A 1015 8.40 29.76 -15.46
CA GLN A 1015 7.44 28.79 -16.04
C GLN A 1015 6.51 28.18 -15.00
N ASN A 1016 7.04 27.60 -13.94
CA ASN A 1016 6.29 26.94 -12.89
C ASN A 1016 6.83 27.32 -11.50
N PRO A 1017 6.76 28.60 -11.10
CA PRO A 1017 7.24 29.05 -9.80
C PRO A 1017 6.35 28.49 -8.66
N ARG A 1018 6.98 27.97 -7.59
CA ARG A 1018 6.25 27.39 -6.43
C ARG A 1018 6.74 27.96 -5.11
N GLY A 1019 7.75 27.35 -4.49
CA GLY A 1019 8.26 27.76 -3.18
C GLY A 1019 8.96 29.10 -3.28
N ILE A 1020 8.81 29.94 -2.25
CA ILE A 1020 9.46 31.25 -2.16
C ILE A 1020 9.89 31.52 -0.72
N ALA A 1021 11.08 32.10 -0.54
CA ALA A 1021 11.61 32.54 0.75
C ALA A 1021 12.32 33.88 0.61
N VAL A 1022 12.45 34.58 1.72
CA VAL A 1022 13.07 35.91 1.84
C VAL A 1022 14.22 35.85 2.84
N ASN A 1023 15.27 36.64 2.62
CA ASN A 1023 16.23 37.00 3.67
C ASN A 1023 16.28 38.54 3.77
N PRO A 1024 15.58 39.14 4.76
CA PRO A 1024 15.54 40.60 4.93
C PRO A 1024 16.87 41.25 5.31
N GLU A 1025 17.81 40.53 5.95
CA GLU A 1025 19.14 41.04 6.32
C GLU A 1025 19.99 41.28 5.08
N LEU A 1026 20.07 40.25 4.21
CA LEU A 1026 20.90 40.30 2.99
C LEU A 1026 20.18 40.98 1.81
N GLY A 1027 18.87 41.16 1.89
CA GLY A 1027 18.04 41.72 0.82
C GLY A 1027 17.84 40.76 -0.36
N TYR A 1028 17.74 39.46 -0.10
CA TYR A 1028 17.53 38.43 -1.14
C TYR A 1028 16.11 37.85 -1.13
N ILE A 1029 15.63 37.47 -2.31
CA ILE A 1029 14.53 36.52 -2.53
C ILE A 1029 15.07 35.23 -3.17
N PHE A 1030 14.47 34.11 -2.83
CA PHE A 1030 14.78 32.77 -3.35
C PHE A 1030 13.49 32.07 -3.77
N TRP A 1031 13.50 31.33 -4.89
CA TRP A 1031 12.32 30.55 -5.31
C TRP A 1031 12.67 29.26 -6.07
N THR A 1032 11.72 28.31 -6.07
CA THR A 1032 11.76 27.12 -6.93
C THR A 1032 10.96 27.36 -8.21
N ASP A 1033 11.47 26.87 -9.34
CA ASP A 1033 10.72 26.73 -10.60
C ASP A 1033 10.79 25.26 -11.03
N TRP A 1034 9.67 24.53 -10.92
CA TRP A 1034 9.61 23.06 -11.08
C TRP A 1034 9.39 22.61 -12.52
N ASN A 1035 9.62 23.47 -13.51
CA ASN A 1035 9.54 23.14 -14.93
C ASN A 1035 10.29 21.84 -15.25
N ARG A 1036 9.55 20.78 -15.64
CA ARG A 1036 10.09 19.42 -15.89
C ARG A 1036 11.20 19.35 -16.94
N GLN A 1037 11.33 20.36 -17.81
CA GLN A 1037 12.39 20.44 -18.82
C GLN A 1037 13.67 21.15 -18.32
N ASN A 1038 13.57 22.00 -17.30
CA ASN A 1038 14.67 22.79 -16.76
C ASN A 1038 14.34 23.24 -15.31
N PRO A 1039 14.32 22.30 -14.35
CA PRO A 1039 13.98 22.59 -12.96
C PRO A 1039 15.15 23.30 -12.28
N ARG A 1040 14.85 24.32 -11.49
CA ARG A 1040 15.88 25.20 -10.92
C ARG A 1040 15.45 25.85 -9.61
N ILE A 1041 16.44 26.27 -8.85
CA ILE A 1041 16.31 27.16 -7.70
C ILE A 1041 17.09 28.43 -8.03
N GLU A 1042 16.45 29.58 -7.84
CA GLU A 1042 16.98 30.88 -8.25
C GLU A 1042 17.02 31.86 -7.07
N ARG A 1043 17.90 32.86 -7.19
CA ARG A 1043 18.07 33.95 -6.22
C ARG A 1043 18.08 35.29 -6.95
N ALA A 1044 17.46 36.31 -6.37
CA ALA A 1044 17.60 37.71 -6.79
C ALA A 1044 17.67 38.63 -5.56
N ASN A 1045 18.03 39.89 -5.77
CA ASN A 1045 17.81 40.94 -4.76
C ASN A 1045 16.30 41.20 -4.60
N MET A 1046 15.84 41.74 -3.47
CA MET A 1046 14.41 42.02 -3.21
C MET A 1046 13.78 43.04 -4.17
N ASP A 1047 14.60 43.80 -4.88
CA ASP A 1047 14.21 44.73 -5.93
C ASP A 1047 14.15 44.08 -7.35
N GLY A 1048 14.33 42.76 -7.43
CA GLY A 1048 14.39 41.98 -8.66
C GLY A 1048 15.74 42.01 -9.39
N SER A 1049 16.72 42.80 -8.92
CA SER A 1049 18.03 42.91 -9.54
C SER A 1049 18.94 41.70 -9.26
N GLU A 1050 20.03 41.58 -10.03
CA GLU A 1050 21.04 40.51 -9.89
C GLU A 1050 20.53 39.06 -9.89
N ARG A 1051 19.37 38.79 -10.51
CA ARG A 1051 18.82 37.44 -10.67
C ARG A 1051 19.85 36.45 -11.24
N LYS A 1052 20.10 35.36 -10.51
CA LYS A 1052 21.03 34.27 -10.82
C LYS A 1052 20.37 32.92 -10.49
N ILE A 1053 20.75 31.88 -11.24
CA ILE A 1053 20.43 30.50 -10.88
C ILE A 1053 21.36 30.09 -9.73
N LEU A 1054 20.80 29.50 -8.67
CA LEU A 1054 21.53 29.03 -7.50
C LEU A 1054 21.78 27.52 -7.59
N VAL A 1055 20.79 26.74 -8.05
CA VAL A 1055 20.89 25.29 -8.26
C VAL A 1055 20.15 24.91 -9.55
N SER A 1056 20.75 24.04 -10.36
CA SER A 1056 20.14 23.48 -11.59
C SER A 1056 20.57 22.04 -11.89
N ASP A 1057 21.48 21.46 -11.12
CA ASP A 1057 21.86 20.05 -11.20
C ASP A 1057 21.06 19.22 -10.19
N LYS A 1058 20.81 17.94 -10.48
CA LYS A 1058 20.13 17.00 -9.55
C LYS A 1058 18.84 17.59 -8.94
N LEU A 1059 18.00 18.19 -9.78
CA LEU A 1059 16.65 18.64 -9.47
C LEU A 1059 15.66 17.95 -10.39
N GLY A 1060 14.43 17.76 -9.92
CA GLY A 1060 13.38 17.06 -10.65
C GLY A 1060 12.00 17.68 -10.45
N LEU A 1061 11.58 17.86 -9.20
CA LEU A 1061 10.36 18.58 -8.79
C LEU A 1061 10.62 19.35 -7.47
N PRO A 1062 11.42 20.44 -7.50
CA PRO A 1062 11.70 21.26 -6.33
C PRO A 1062 10.43 22.00 -5.89
N ASN A 1063 9.93 21.69 -4.69
CA ASN A 1063 8.65 22.19 -4.18
C ASN A 1063 8.85 23.31 -3.15
N GLY A 1064 8.58 23.06 -1.87
CA GLY A 1064 8.76 24.02 -0.79
C GLY A 1064 10.24 24.26 -0.46
N LEU A 1065 10.55 25.50 -0.04
CA LEU A 1065 11.86 25.88 0.47
C LEU A 1065 11.74 26.90 1.61
N TYR A 1066 12.79 27.03 2.41
CA TYR A 1066 12.94 28.05 3.46
C TYR A 1066 14.40 28.47 3.61
N TYR A 1067 14.65 29.58 4.30
CA TYR A 1067 16.00 30.04 4.65
C TYR A 1067 16.27 29.87 6.16
N ASP A 1068 17.27 29.07 6.52
CA ASP A 1068 17.77 28.92 7.89
C ASP A 1068 18.67 30.13 8.21
N HIS A 1069 18.10 31.12 8.91
CA HIS A 1069 18.85 32.33 9.30
C HIS A 1069 20.03 32.04 10.25
N HIS A 1070 19.96 30.96 11.04
CA HIS A 1070 21.01 30.63 12.01
C HIS A 1070 22.21 29.94 11.34
N ARG A 1071 21.96 29.08 10.34
CA ARG A 1071 23.01 28.38 9.56
C ARG A 1071 23.42 29.14 8.29
N ARG A 1072 22.64 30.13 7.86
CA ARG A 1072 22.73 30.86 6.60
C ARG A 1072 22.64 29.97 5.35
N GLU A 1073 21.76 28.98 5.43
CA GLU A 1073 21.51 28.00 4.36
C GLU A 1073 20.06 28.11 3.84
N LEU A 1074 19.88 28.04 2.53
CA LEU A 1074 18.60 27.80 1.88
C LEU A 1074 18.36 26.28 1.83
N CYS A 1075 17.24 25.80 2.37
CA CYS A 1075 16.87 24.39 2.32
C CYS A 1075 15.59 24.17 1.50
N TRP A 1076 15.52 23.09 0.72
CA TRP A 1076 14.38 22.75 -0.13
C TRP A 1076 14.07 21.24 -0.11
N GLY A 1077 12.84 20.89 -0.49
CA GLY A 1077 12.42 19.52 -0.76
C GLY A 1077 12.18 19.29 -2.26
N ASP A 1078 12.65 18.16 -2.79
CA ASP A 1078 12.37 17.75 -4.18
C ASP A 1078 11.58 16.44 -4.22
N ALA A 1079 10.35 16.49 -4.74
CA ALA A 1079 9.44 15.36 -4.73
C ALA A 1079 9.75 14.27 -5.78
N LYS A 1080 10.66 14.52 -6.73
CA LYS A 1080 11.11 13.51 -7.70
C LYS A 1080 12.44 12.89 -7.28
N MET A 1081 13.34 13.68 -6.70
CA MET A 1081 14.61 13.20 -6.15
C MET A 1081 14.43 12.54 -4.76
N LYS A 1082 13.28 12.75 -4.10
CA LYS A 1082 12.97 12.30 -2.73
C LYS A 1082 13.93 12.86 -1.67
N THR A 1083 14.58 13.98 -1.97
CA THR A 1083 15.57 14.61 -1.08
C THR A 1083 15.00 15.80 -0.33
N ILE A 1084 15.55 16.04 0.87
CA ILE A 1084 15.60 17.38 1.47
C ILE A 1084 17.08 17.78 1.50
N GLU A 1085 17.39 18.95 0.96
CA GLU A 1085 18.75 19.45 0.78
C GLU A 1085 18.88 20.88 1.29
N CYS A 1086 20.10 21.28 1.64
CA CYS A 1086 20.46 22.62 2.06
C CYS A 1086 21.71 23.09 1.30
N VAL A 1087 21.77 24.38 0.94
CA VAL A 1087 22.91 25.03 0.28
C VAL A 1087 23.12 26.41 0.87
N ARG A 1088 24.34 26.95 0.86
CA ARG A 1088 24.58 28.33 1.32
C ARG A 1088 23.95 29.36 0.37
N ASP A 1089 23.78 30.58 0.89
CA ASP A 1089 23.29 31.74 0.15
C ASP A 1089 24.08 32.03 -1.15
N ASP A 1090 25.37 31.69 -1.20
CA ASP A 1090 26.26 31.80 -2.36
C ASP A 1090 26.26 30.59 -3.32
N GLY A 1091 25.58 29.50 -2.98
CA GLY A 1091 25.57 28.24 -3.75
C GLY A 1091 26.63 27.21 -3.32
N SER A 1092 27.48 27.53 -2.33
CA SER A 1092 28.49 26.60 -1.80
C SER A 1092 27.91 25.62 -0.77
N ASN A 1093 28.70 24.58 -0.46
CA ASN A 1093 28.42 23.59 0.59
C ASN A 1093 27.02 22.93 0.51
N ARG A 1094 26.53 22.64 -0.70
CA ARG A 1094 25.31 21.83 -0.91
C ARG A 1094 25.43 20.49 -0.17
N ARG A 1095 24.51 20.24 0.77
CA ARG A 1095 24.43 19.03 1.61
C ARG A 1095 23.02 18.46 1.59
N VAL A 1096 22.92 17.14 1.64
CA VAL A 1096 21.64 16.44 1.78
C VAL A 1096 21.37 16.19 3.26
N ILE A 1097 20.11 16.38 3.70
CA ILE A 1097 19.67 16.09 5.08
C ILE A 1097 18.62 14.99 5.16
N LEU A 1098 18.00 14.60 4.04
CA LEU A 1098 17.13 13.44 3.94
C LEU A 1098 17.16 12.86 2.53
N THR A 1099 17.15 11.53 2.40
CA THR A 1099 17.14 10.75 1.14
C THR A 1099 16.13 9.60 1.24
N ASP A 1100 15.41 9.33 0.14
CA ASP A 1100 14.55 8.14 -0.11
C ASP A 1100 13.37 7.87 0.85
N GLN A 1101 13.39 8.44 2.05
CA GLN A 1101 12.35 8.35 3.09
C GLN A 1101 11.25 9.43 2.93
N THR A 1102 11.33 10.28 1.91
CA THR A 1102 10.19 11.11 1.47
C THR A 1102 9.51 10.49 0.26
N THR A 1103 8.18 10.63 0.16
CA THR A 1103 7.39 9.97 -0.89
C THR A 1103 6.79 10.95 -1.89
N MET A 1104 6.27 12.08 -1.42
CA MET A 1104 5.83 13.20 -2.25
C MET A 1104 5.74 14.49 -1.39
N ILE A 1105 6.90 15.05 -1.05
CA ILE A 1105 7.04 16.27 -0.25
C ILE A 1105 6.43 17.51 -0.95
N PHE A 1106 5.70 18.35 -0.21
CA PHE A 1106 5.11 19.59 -0.73
C PHE A 1106 5.63 20.84 0.00
N GLY A 1107 5.23 21.07 1.24
CA GLY A 1107 5.68 22.19 2.06
C GLY A 1107 6.91 21.83 2.88
N LEU A 1108 7.74 22.82 3.23
CA LEU A 1108 8.94 22.66 4.06
C LEU A 1108 9.16 23.93 4.89
N THR A 1109 9.52 23.83 6.17
CA THR A 1109 9.71 24.98 7.07
C THR A 1109 10.82 24.79 8.13
N ASP A 1110 11.28 25.90 8.70
CA ASP A 1110 12.36 25.98 9.69
C ASP A 1110 11.89 25.76 11.14
N GLY A 1111 12.30 24.64 11.73
CA GLY A 1111 12.12 24.30 13.14
C GLY A 1111 13.36 24.52 14.02
N LEU A 1112 14.26 25.45 13.65
CA LEU A 1112 15.55 25.73 14.32
C LEU A 1112 16.50 24.51 14.34
N GLN A 1113 16.29 23.57 15.26
CA GLN A 1113 16.97 22.27 15.28
C GLN A 1113 16.42 21.34 14.19
N TYR A 1114 15.11 21.41 13.93
CA TYR A 1114 14.41 20.50 13.04
C TYR A 1114 14.08 21.16 11.69
N ALA A 1115 13.89 20.35 10.66
CA ALA A 1115 13.11 20.69 9.47
C ALA A 1115 11.77 19.96 9.54
N TYR A 1116 10.68 20.64 9.20
CA TYR A 1116 9.34 20.05 9.13
C TYR A 1116 8.81 20.10 7.70
N TRP A 1117 8.17 19.03 7.23
CA TRP A 1117 7.57 18.98 5.89
C TRP A 1117 6.19 18.33 5.88
N THR A 1118 5.43 18.61 4.82
CA THR A 1118 4.18 17.90 4.50
C THR A 1118 4.42 16.93 3.35
N ASP A 1119 3.87 15.71 3.45
CA ASP A 1119 3.99 14.68 2.42
C ASP A 1119 2.61 14.19 1.95
N TRP A 1120 2.38 14.18 0.63
CA TRP A 1120 1.09 13.85 0.03
C TRP A 1120 0.76 12.37 -0.05
N SER A 1121 1.74 11.48 0.07
CA SER A 1121 1.52 10.02 -0.08
C SER A 1121 1.33 9.36 1.29
N THR A 1122 2.06 9.81 2.30
CA THR A 1122 1.84 9.36 3.70
C THR A 1122 0.76 10.15 4.43
N ASN A 1123 0.37 11.32 3.91
CA ASN A 1123 -0.55 12.29 4.53
C ASN A 1123 -0.16 12.65 5.98
N LYS A 1124 1.14 12.72 6.26
CA LYS A 1124 1.73 13.05 7.56
C LYS A 1124 2.57 14.31 7.49
N ILE A 1125 2.82 14.91 8.64
CA ILE A 1125 3.88 15.91 8.83
C ILE A 1125 5.14 15.17 9.26
N GLY A 1126 6.20 15.26 8.47
CA GLY A 1126 7.52 14.76 8.84
C GLY A 1126 8.32 15.77 9.66
N ARG A 1127 9.16 15.26 10.56
CA ARG A 1127 10.15 15.99 11.35
C ARG A 1127 11.51 15.32 11.18
N ILE A 1128 12.57 16.08 10.97
CA ILE A 1128 13.95 15.56 11.03
C ILE A 1128 14.89 16.59 11.64
N ASP A 1129 15.80 16.15 12.50
CA ASP A 1129 16.88 16.99 13.03
C ASP A 1129 17.87 17.29 11.90
N LYS A 1130 18.30 18.55 11.74
CA LYS A 1130 19.17 18.97 10.62
C LYS A 1130 20.63 18.50 10.72
N THR A 1131 20.99 17.76 11.78
CA THR A 1131 22.30 17.11 11.94
C THR A 1131 22.38 15.79 11.13
N PRO A 1132 23.58 15.38 10.67
CA PRO A 1132 23.73 14.14 9.92
C PRO A 1132 23.33 12.88 10.71
N ASN A 1133 22.97 11.82 10.00
CA ASN A 1133 22.68 10.49 10.52
C ASN A 1133 21.56 10.47 11.59
N ARG A 1134 20.49 11.24 11.34
CA ARG A 1134 19.26 11.26 12.14
C ARG A 1134 18.10 10.66 11.36
N THR A 1135 17.27 9.88 12.05
CA THR A 1135 16.05 9.31 11.48
C THR A 1135 14.93 10.36 11.42
N PRO A 1136 14.04 10.29 10.42
CA PRO A 1136 12.83 11.07 10.38
C PRO A 1136 11.79 10.53 11.36
N GLU A 1137 10.99 11.42 11.92
CA GLU A 1137 9.86 11.15 12.81
C GLU A 1137 8.57 11.72 12.17
N SER A 1138 7.40 11.28 12.62
CA SER A 1138 6.11 11.84 12.18
C SER A 1138 5.37 12.55 13.31
N ILE A 1139 4.92 13.77 13.07
CA ILE A 1139 3.97 14.48 13.94
C ILE A 1139 2.55 14.00 13.64
N LEU A 1140 1.78 13.72 14.70
CA LEU A 1140 0.36 13.39 14.60
C LEU A 1140 -0.43 14.64 14.19
N LEU A 1141 -1.31 14.50 13.20
CA LEU A 1141 -2.28 15.54 12.88
C LEU A 1141 -3.40 15.56 13.93
N PRO A 1142 -3.83 16.73 14.42
CA PRO A 1142 -5.01 16.83 15.28
C PRO A 1142 -6.28 16.59 14.47
N PRO A 1143 -7.39 16.18 15.13
CA PRO A 1143 -8.68 16.08 14.47
C PRO A 1143 -9.15 17.44 13.94
N GLY A 1144 -9.82 17.42 12.79
CA GLY A 1144 -10.49 18.59 12.21
C GLY A 1144 -10.16 18.87 10.74
N GLY A 1145 -9.01 18.41 10.23
CA GLY A 1145 -8.63 18.54 8.81
C GLY A 1145 -8.96 17.31 7.96
N ASN A 1146 -9.06 17.50 6.64
CA ASN A 1146 -9.23 16.41 5.67
C ASN A 1146 -8.64 16.81 4.30
N GLY A 1147 -8.19 15.82 3.53
CA GLY A 1147 -7.52 15.98 2.24
C GLY A 1147 -6.01 16.25 2.37
N LYS A 1148 -5.39 16.59 1.23
CA LYS A 1148 -3.93 16.79 1.12
C LYS A 1148 -3.43 17.95 2.00
N LEU A 1149 -2.26 17.72 2.60
CA LEU A 1149 -1.47 18.73 3.29
C LEU A 1149 -0.73 19.62 2.27
N TYR A 1150 -0.92 20.94 2.33
CA TYR A 1150 -0.22 21.92 1.47
C TYR A 1150 0.93 22.58 2.25
N GLY A 1151 1.03 23.91 2.23
CA GLY A 1151 2.06 24.63 2.98
C GLY A 1151 1.92 24.46 4.49
N LEU A 1152 3.06 24.48 5.17
CA LEU A 1152 3.17 24.56 6.62
C LEU A 1152 4.19 25.63 7.02
N ILE A 1153 4.03 26.20 8.21
CA ILE A 1153 4.92 27.22 8.78
C ILE A 1153 5.09 26.99 10.28
N ALA A 1154 6.33 26.97 10.78
CA ALA A 1154 6.60 26.89 12.22
C ALA A 1154 6.52 28.28 12.86
N VAL A 1155 5.71 28.41 13.92
CA VAL A 1155 5.52 29.67 14.65
C VAL A 1155 6.51 29.73 15.81
N LYS A 1156 7.41 30.71 15.74
CA LYS A 1156 8.40 31.04 16.78
C LYS A 1156 7.83 32.10 17.74
N ASP A 1157 8.28 32.08 18.99
CA ASP A 1157 7.78 32.93 20.08
C ASP A 1157 7.97 34.44 19.84
N SER A 1158 8.98 34.78 19.04
CA SER A 1158 9.25 36.11 18.50
C SER A 1158 9.84 35.99 17.09
N CYS A 1159 9.85 37.11 16.34
CA CYS A 1159 10.74 37.23 15.19
C CYS A 1159 12.22 37.14 15.62
N PRO A 1160 13.13 36.77 14.70
CA PRO A 1160 14.56 37.01 14.87
C PRO A 1160 14.82 38.50 15.11
N THR A 1161 15.47 38.84 16.23
CA THR A 1161 15.76 40.23 16.67
C THR A 1161 17.12 40.75 16.20
N ASP A 1162 17.94 39.86 15.69
CA ASP A 1162 19.23 40.06 15.02
C ASP A 1162 19.07 40.41 13.53
N VAL A 1163 17.95 40.02 12.91
CA VAL A 1163 17.62 40.32 11.50
C VAL A 1163 16.98 41.70 11.38
N ASN A 1164 17.72 42.67 10.82
CA ASN A 1164 17.22 44.02 10.54
C ASN A 1164 17.77 44.58 9.21
N ASN A 1165 17.14 45.63 8.66
CA ASN A 1165 17.60 46.32 7.45
C ASN A 1165 17.14 47.80 7.42
N VAL A 1166 17.68 48.57 6.47
CA VAL A 1166 17.44 50.01 6.37
C VAL A 1166 15.99 50.36 6.01
N CYS A 1167 15.22 49.47 5.39
CA CYS A 1167 13.79 49.70 5.13
C CYS A 1167 12.92 49.50 6.38
N GLY A 1168 13.37 48.71 7.36
CA GLY A 1168 12.78 48.63 8.70
C GLY A 1168 13.17 49.79 9.61
N GLU A 1169 14.45 50.21 9.56
CA GLU A 1169 14.96 51.31 10.40
C GLU A 1169 14.57 52.70 9.92
N ASN A 1170 14.67 52.97 8.61
CA ASN A 1170 14.46 54.29 8.04
C ASN A 1170 13.89 54.23 6.60
N ASN A 1171 12.56 54.17 6.50
CA ASN A 1171 11.82 54.12 5.25
C ASN A 1171 11.68 55.50 4.57
N ASP A 1172 12.83 56.11 4.24
CA ASP A 1172 12.98 57.36 3.48
C ASP A 1172 12.60 57.17 1.98
N CYS A 1173 11.46 56.52 1.66
CA CYS A 1173 10.92 56.40 0.30
C CYS A 1173 9.68 57.29 0.14
N THR A 1174 9.41 57.80 -1.07
CA THR A 1174 8.29 58.75 -1.25
C THR A 1174 6.94 58.05 -1.39
N THR A 1175 5.85 58.81 -1.22
CA THR A 1175 4.49 58.33 -1.42
C THR A 1175 4.34 57.65 -2.79
N GLY A 1176 3.78 56.44 -2.82
CA GLY A 1176 3.69 55.60 -4.02
C GLY A 1176 4.84 54.61 -4.23
N GLN A 1177 5.89 54.64 -3.40
CA GLN A 1177 7.05 53.75 -3.51
C GLN A 1177 7.10 52.66 -2.42
N LEU A 1178 7.63 51.50 -2.80
CA LEU A 1178 8.10 50.44 -1.91
C LEU A 1178 9.58 50.66 -1.58
N CYS A 1179 9.97 50.42 -0.33
CA CYS A 1179 11.37 50.28 0.07
C CYS A 1179 11.75 48.80 0.01
N LEU A 1180 12.75 48.46 -0.80
CA LEU A 1180 13.24 47.11 -1.00
C LEU A 1180 14.73 47.07 -0.60
N PRO A 1181 15.15 46.25 0.39
CA PRO A 1181 16.54 46.19 0.81
C PRO A 1181 17.43 45.59 -0.29
N ASN A 1182 18.62 46.18 -0.48
CA ASN A 1182 19.59 45.74 -1.48
C ASN A 1182 21.01 46.13 -0.98
N LEU A 1183 21.76 45.16 -0.44
CA LEU A 1183 23.08 45.39 0.13
C LEU A 1183 24.18 45.71 -0.91
N SER A 1184 23.97 45.42 -2.20
CA SER A 1184 24.92 45.80 -3.27
C SER A 1184 25.03 47.33 -3.46
N LEU A 1185 24.12 48.12 -2.87
CA LEU A 1185 24.06 49.57 -3.01
C LEU A 1185 24.56 50.32 -1.76
N ARG A 1186 25.20 51.46 -1.98
CA ARG A 1186 25.68 52.35 -0.90
C ARG A 1186 24.56 52.82 0.06
N ALA A 1187 23.32 52.91 -0.43
CA ALA A 1187 22.14 53.26 0.38
C ALA A 1187 21.49 52.03 1.06
N LYS A 1188 21.97 50.81 0.80
CA LYS A 1188 21.45 49.51 1.25
C LYS A 1188 19.97 49.22 0.92
N ARG A 1189 19.33 50.04 0.08
CA ARG A 1189 17.92 49.97 -0.29
C ARG A 1189 17.66 50.59 -1.67
N VAL A 1190 16.54 50.21 -2.28
CA VAL A 1190 15.95 50.86 -3.47
C VAL A 1190 14.52 51.28 -3.15
N CYS A 1191 14.15 52.50 -3.57
CA CYS A 1191 12.76 52.91 -3.60
C CYS A 1191 12.18 52.63 -4.99
N GLN A 1192 11.32 51.63 -5.14
CA GLN A 1192 10.66 51.31 -6.41
C GLN A 1192 9.22 51.80 -6.42
N CYS A 1193 8.80 52.45 -7.50
CA CYS A 1193 7.39 52.80 -7.71
C CYS A 1193 6.51 51.55 -7.86
N ALA A 1194 5.43 51.50 -7.09
CA ALA A 1194 4.42 50.46 -7.22
C ALA A 1194 3.56 50.70 -8.48
N ASP A 1195 3.19 49.62 -9.14
CA ASP A 1195 2.53 49.66 -10.45
C ASP A 1195 1.07 50.18 -10.32
N ASN A 1196 0.49 50.09 -9.11
CA ASN A 1196 -0.82 50.65 -8.77
C ASN A 1196 -0.78 52.06 -8.12
N ALA A 1197 0.38 52.73 -8.03
CA ALA A 1197 0.49 54.07 -7.42
C ALA A 1197 0.11 55.24 -8.35
N GLY A 1198 0.09 55.01 -9.67
CA GLY A 1198 -0.30 56.01 -10.66
C GLY A 1198 0.51 57.32 -10.59
N LEU A 1199 -0.18 58.45 -10.71
CA LEU A 1199 0.42 59.80 -10.76
C LEU A 1199 1.26 60.18 -9.52
N GLN A 1200 1.11 59.50 -8.38
CA GLN A 1200 1.86 59.81 -7.16
C GLN A 1200 3.38 59.67 -7.36
N CYS A 1201 3.80 58.77 -8.24
CA CYS A 1201 5.22 58.52 -8.51
C CYS A 1201 5.89 59.50 -9.49
N LEU A 1202 5.15 60.44 -10.08
CA LEU A 1202 5.69 61.38 -11.09
C LEU A 1202 6.15 62.73 -10.52
N LEU A 1203 6.14 62.90 -9.19
CA LEU A 1203 6.35 64.20 -8.53
C LEU A 1203 7.76 64.47 -7.96
N ARG A 1204 8.85 63.94 -8.55
CA ARG A 1204 10.19 64.49 -8.29
C ARG A 1204 11.32 64.32 -9.31
N GLU A 1205 11.03 64.44 -10.61
CA GLU A 1205 12.10 64.86 -11.54
C GLU A 1205 12.32 66.38 -11.45
N ARG A 1206 13.21 66.79 -10.52
CA ARG A 1206 13.95 68.05 -10.60
C ARG A 1206 15.43 67.76 -10.34
N PRO A 1207 16.37 68.17 -11.21
CA PRO A 1207 17.78 67.99 -10.97
C PRO A 1207 18.23 68.80 -9.74
N PRO A 1208 19.30 68.38 -9.04
CA PRO A 1208 19.85 69.14 -7.92
C PRO A 1208 20.38 70.51 -8.39
N PRO A 1209 20.34 71.55 -7.54
CA PRO A 1209 21.02 72.81 -7.83
C PRO A 1209 22.54 72.58 -7.94
N PRO A 1210 23.26 73.39 -8.74
CA PRO A 1210 24.72 73.32 -8.81
C PRO A 1210 25.36 73.64 -7.45
N PRO A 1211 26.54 73.08 -7.15
CA PRO A 1211 27.22 73.33 -5.88
C PRO A 1211 27.66 74.80 -5.76
N PRO A 1212 27.76 75.35 -4.53
CA PRO A 1212 28.27 76.70 -4.32
C PRO A 1212 29.72 76.83 -4.82
N GLN A 1213 30.02 77.89 -5.55
CA GLN A 1213 31.41 78.31 -5.76
C GLN A 1213 31.95 78.94 -4.47
N LEU A 1214 33.23 78.72 -4.17
CA LEU A 1214 33.87 79.33 -3.01
C LEU A 1214 34.05 80.84 -3.20
N ALA A 1215 33.73 81.58 -2.14
CA ALA A 1215 34.27 82.90 -1.79
C ALA A 1215 34.34 82.98 -0.25
#